data_AF-A0A497ICY4-F1
#
_entry.id   AF-A0A497ICY4-F1
#
_cell.length_a   1.000
_cell.length_b   1.000
_cell.length_c   1.000
_cell.angle_alpha   90.00
_cell.angle_beta   90.00
_cell.angle_gamma   90.00
#
_symmetry.space_group_name_H-M   'P 1'
#
loop_
_entity.id
_entity.type
_entity.pdbx_description
1 polymer ?
#
loop_
_entity_poly.entity_id
_entity_poly.type
_entity_poly.pdbx_seq_one_letter_code
_entity_poly.pdbx_strand_id
1 'polypeptide(L)'
;MRNVGSKALIGICEVMRRIAMRTALSFALLLLVSLAAADQYAVHRISYGGEESSWKPFQFPSDVWVDDASDRLFISDPFNYAVQVYTTELEHLSIIGGNLNNPAGLSQPKSVTFAHNRIYVVDPGVGGVRIFDSGYSSIDSMLSGGSSAYQFNVPSGIAVDGNKNIYVADTGNNRIQVYDDNLEYQNTIGEYGTVGDNALNSPRGLFIKDDVLYIADSGNNRIKLVHTNGTFIKSIGIGAGGVTLYQPMDVAVGFDNKIYVADTLNDRVVVFSPAGNPLATIEGNLSGKYLDNPSGIYVDSRDYIYVADTDNNRIIVLKPTSEIPAIALNASDEISAAASEISEFNALVDAIPEGIEFTGGDRGAASYLELAREEYDEGDYTGASETARLARSLIAEARQELEKVLNFTLSGELEVLMARLDLYDQNISAGELEELSTEELRSQADEISLMLENSEYVEAATSLNLLEEGADQLEADINAELEEAKKSRQELMASLDWILDASSELKERASYYRQALNTTALDMHIENASFLLSRDLFSATKEYEIAYAEYQELNSTLEEIIGKIIDANETIAYAEAHIAEANESSGRFAKPDMSVALGTLEEARGVLYSNPELSKELASQAAQEADAEKERVMAVENTVMRGVLIMLFILALAALI
;
A
#
# COMPACT_ATOMS: atom_id res chain seq x y z
N MET A 1 59.08 -27.34 11.57
CA MET A 1 58.94 -26.69 10.24
C MET A 1 58.66 -27.67 9.07
N ARG A 2 58.01 -28.84 9.27
CA ARG A 2 57.63 -29.76 8.17
C ARG A 2 56.12 -29.95 7.92
N ASN A 3 55.25 -29.36 8.75
CA ASN A 3 53.78 -29.57 8.64
C ASN A 3 52.97 -28.36 8.16
N VAL A 4 53.60 -27.21 7.90
CA VAL A 4 52.90 -26.01 7.39
C VAL A 4 52.92 -25.93 5.86
N GLY A 5 53.91 -26.55 5.20
CA GLY A 5 54.02 -26.55 3.74
C GLY A 5 53.00 -27.43 3.01
N SER A 6 52.47 -28.49 3.64
CA SER A 6 51.56 -29.44 2.97
C SER A 6 50.14 -28.90 2.79
N LYS A 7 49.60 -28.17 3.77
CA LYS A 7 48.25 -27.58 3.66
C LYS A 7 48.17 -26.46 2.62
N ALA A 8 49.21 -25.64 2.52
CA ALA A 8 49.30 -24.60 1.49
C ALA A 8 49.43 -25.21 0.08
N LEU A 9 50.25 -26.27 -0.08
CA LEU A 9 50.39 -26.96 -1.37
C LEU A 9 49.09 -27.63 -1.82
N ILE A 10 48.35 -28.26 -0.88
CA ILE A 10 47.06 -28.89 -1.17
C ILE A 10 46.02 -27.84 -1.60
N GLY A 11 45.98 -26.68 -0.92
CA GLY A 11 45.10 -25.57 -1.31
C GLY A 11 45.42 -25.02 -2.70
N ILE A 12 46.70 -24.85 -3.02
CA ILE A 12 47.15 -24.39 -4.35
C ILE A 12 46.82 -25.43 -5.43
N CYS A 13 47.03 -26.72 -5.18
CA CYS A 13 46.66 -27.80 -6.10
C CYS A 13 45.14 -27.88 -6.34
N GLU A 14 44.32 -27.67 -5.30
CA GLU A 14 42.86 -27.69 -5.42
C GLU A 14 42.34 -26.49 -6.23
N VAL A 15 42.94 -25.31 -6.05
CA VAL A 15 42.66 -24.11 -6.87
C VAL A 15 43.08 -24.35 -8.32
N MET A 16 44.29 -24.87 -8.57
CA MET A 16 44.75 -25.19 -9.92
C MET A 16 43.88 -26.27 -10.57
N ARG A 17 43.41 -27.27 -9.82
CA ARG A 17 42.51 -28.31 -10.33
C ARG A 17 41.12 -27.75 -10.69
N ARG A 18 40.59 -26.82 -9.90
CA ARG A 18 39.34 -26.11 -10.21
C ARG A 18 39.49 -25.20 -11.43
N ILE A 19 40.62 -24.52 -11.57
CA ILE A 19 40.94 -23.71 -12.76
C ILE A 19 41.07 -24.62 -13.98
N ALA A 20 41.81 -25.72 -13.89
CA ALA A 20 41.99 -26.69 -14.96
C ALA A 20 40.69 -27.39 -15.37
N MET A 21 39.81 -27.72 -14.41
CA MET A 21 38.48 -28.25 -14.72
C MET A 21 37.59 -27.19 -15.38
N ARG A 22 37.62 -25.94 -14.92
CA ARG A 22 36.86 -24.85 -15.57
C ARG A 22 37.37 -24.60 -16.99
N THR A 23 38.68 -24.55 -17.21
CA THR A 23 39.23 -24.37 -18.56
C THR A 23 38.96 -25.58 -19.45
N ALA A 24 39.06 -26.81 -18.94
CA ALA A 24 38.72 -28.01 -19.70
C ALA A 24 37.22 -28.11 -20.03
N LEU A 25 36.34 -27.72 -19.09
CA LEU A 25 34.89 -27.67 -19.31
C LEU A 25 34.52 -26.57 -20.30
N SER A 26 35.14 -25.38 -20.20
CA SER A 26 34.99 -24.31 -21.19
C SER A 26 35.49 -24.72 -22.57
N PHE A 27 36.60 -25.45 -22.67
CA PHE A 27 37.13 -25.97 -23.93
C PHE A 27 36.21 -27.05 -24.52
N ALA A 28 35.73 -27.97 -23.70
CA ALA A 28 34.78 -29.01 -24.12
C ALA A 28 33.44 -28.43 -24.57
N LEU A 29 32.95 -27.38 -23.87
CA LEU A 29 31.76 -26.64 -24.25
C LEU A 29 31.98 -25.87 -25.56
N LEU A 30 33.14 -25.25 -25.75
CA LEU A 30 33.53 -24.61 -27.03
C LEU A 30 33.57 -25.61 -28.19
N LEU A 31 34.10 -26.81 -27.94
CA LEU A 31 34.21 -27.88 -28.96
C LEU A 31 32.84 -28.49 -29.31
N LEU A 32 31.93 -28.57 -28.32
CA LEU A 32 30.54 -28.98 -28.54
C LEU A 32 29.72 -27.89 -29.26
N VAL A 33 29.96 -26.62 -28.94
CA VAL A 33 29.33 -25.46 -29.63
C VAL A 33 29.84 -25.35 -31.08
N SER A 34 31.14 -25.59 -31.33
CA SER A 34 31.68 -25.56 -32.69
C SER A 34 31.19 -26.71 -33.58
N LEU A 35 30.94 -27.90 -33.02
CA LEU A 35 30.39 -29.03 -33.78
C LEU A 35 28.89 -28.88 -34.09
N ALA A 36 28.15 -28.03 -33.36
CA ALA A 36 26.72 -27.77 -33.59
C ALA A 36 26.45 -26.55 -34.49
N ALA A 37 27.46 -25.72 -34.78
CA ALA A 37 27.28 -24.44 -35.48
C ALA A 37 26.98 -24.57 -36.98
N ALA A 38 27.44 -25.64 -37.64
CA ALA A 38 27.25 -25.84 -39.09
C ALA A 38 25.79 -26.09 -39.49
N ASP A 39 24.93 -26.50 -38.55
CA ASP A 39 23.51 -26.78 -38.78
C ASP A 39 22.59 -25.63 -38.33
N GLN A 40 23.13 -24.45 -37.94
CA GLN A 40 22.31 -23.33 -37.44
C GLN A 40 21.72 -22.43 -38.53
N TYR A 41 22.33 -22.40 -39.71
CA TYR A 41 21.89 -21.57 -40.82
C TYR A 41 21.91 -22.36 -42.12
N ALA A 42 20.85 -22.22 -42.91
CA ALA A 42 20.73 -22.84 -44.22
C ALA A 42 20.71 -21.78 -45.32
N VAL A 43 21.30 -22.08 -46.48
CA VAL A 43 21.17 -21.24 -47.67
C VAL A 43 19.69 -21.17 -48.05
N HIS A 44 19.13 -19.97 -48.00
CA HIS A 44 17.76 -19.70 -48.39
C HIS A 44 17.68 -19.33 -49.87
N ARG A 45 18.46 -18.33 -50.28
CA ARG A 45 18.51 -17.80 -51.66
C ARG A 45 19.91 -17.31 -51.99
N ILE A 46 20.20 -17.26 -53.29
CA ILE A 46 21.41 -16.63 -53.84
C ILE A 46 20.98 -15.82 -55.06
N SER A 47 21.49 -14.60 -55.19
CA SER A 47 21.37 -13.79 -56.41
C SER A 47 22.74 -13.38 -56.92
N TYR A 48 22.90 -13.41 -58.24
CA TYR A 48 24.09 -12.92 -58.97
C TYR A 48 23.82 -11.57 -59.67
N GLY A 49 22.65 -10.96 -59.44
CA GLY A 49 22.20 -9.73 -60.09
C GLY A 49 21.39 -10.02 -61.36
N GLY A 50 21.29 -9.02 -62.24
CA GLY A 50 20.48 -9.11 -63.45
C GLY A 50 21.08 -9.93 -64.59
N GLU A 51 20.23 -10.66 -65.32
CA GLU A 51 20.60 -11.40 -66.55
C GLU A 51 20.33 -10.59 -67.84
N GLU A 52 19.71 -9.42 -67.72
CA GLU A 52 19.25 -8.59 -68.85
C GLU A 52 20.13 -7.37 -69.10
N SER A 53 19.93 -6.67 -70.23
CA SER A 53 20.72 -5.48 -70.58
C SER A 53 20.43 -4.25 -69.72
N SER A 54 19.26 -4.19 -69.07
CA SER A 54 18.75 -3.02 -68.32
C SER A 54 19.18 -2.95 -66.86
N TRP A 55 19.53 -4.08 -66.24
CA TRP A 55 20.17 -4.15 -64.91
C TRP A 55 21.17 -5.30 -64.93
N LYS A 56 22.37 -5.06 -64.42
CA LYS A 56 23.55 -5.90 -64.70
C LYS A 56 23.77 -6.95 -63.61
N PRO A 57 24.53 -8.02 -63.90
CA PRO A 57 25.09 -8.88 -62.86
C PRO A 57 25.87 -8.03 -61.86
N PHE A 58 25.86 -8.42 -60.59
CA PHE A 58 26.64 -7.75 -59.57
C PHE A 58 28.11 -7.75 -59.94
N GLN A 59 28.81 -6.66 -59.61
CA GLN A 59 30.25 -6.58 -59.76
C GLN A 59 30.86 -6.03 -58.46
N PHE A 60 31.39 -6.95 -57.65
CA PHE A 60 31.92 -6.71 -56.32
C PHE A 60 30.92 -5.97 -55.42
N PRO A 61 29.73 -6.54 -55.16
CA PRO A 61 28.75 -5.91 -54.28
C PRO A 61 29.39 -5.67 -52.92
N SER A 62 29.33 -4.44 -52.40
CA SER A 62 30.12 -4.03 -51.24
C SER A 62 29.34 -3.97 -49.94
N ASP A 63 28.03 -3.76 -50.01
CA ASP A 63 27.16 -3.62 -48.84
C ASP A 63 25.72 -4.03 -49.15
N VAL A 64 24.99 -4.44 -48.11
CA VAL A 64 23.57 -4.81 -48.17
C VAL A 64 22.81 -4.17 -47.01
N TRP A 65 21.58 -3.71 -47.26
CA TRP A 65 20.70 -3.19 -46.22
C TRP A 65 19.25 -3.53 -46.53
N VAL A 66 18.48 -3.98 -45.55
CA VAL A 66 17.06 -4.29 -45.72
C VAL A 66 16.19 -3.28 -44.98
N ASP A 67 15.15 -2.81 -45.66
CA ASP A 67 14.02 -2.08 -45.10
C ASP A 67 12.85 -3.05 -44.99
N ASP A 68 12.74 -3.71 -43.83
CA ASP A 68 11.76 -4.77 -43.56
C ASP A 68 10.32 -4.31 -43.80
N ALA A 69 10.02 -3.06 -43.42
CA ALA A 69 8.67 -2.50 -43.52
C ALA A 69 8.18 -2.33 -44.96
N SER A 70 9.08 -2.10 -45.91
CA SER A 70 8.71 -1.91 -47.32
C SER A 70 9.13 -3.06 -48.23
N ASP A 71 9.65 -4.16 -47.67
CA ASP A 71 10.22 -5.29 -48.41
C ASP A 71 11.26 -4.82 -49.46
N ARG A 72 12.23 -3.99 -49.03
CA ARG A 72 13.28 -3.48 -49.92
C ARG A 72 14.67 -3.88 -49.45
N LEU A 73 15.40 -4.56 -50.30
CA LEU A 73 16.83 -4.86 -50.18
C LEU A 73 17.63 -3.90 -51.06
N PHE A 74 18.51 -3.12 -50.44
CA PHE A 74 19.47 -2.25 -51.11
C PHE A 74 20.83 -2.93 -51.17
N ILE A 75 21.45 -2.94 -52.35
CA ILE A 75 22.76 -3.56 -52.58
C ILE A 75 23.68 -2.52 -53.21
N SER A 76 24.75 -2.15 -52.51
CA SER A 76 25.78 -1.28 -53.08
C SER A 76 26.61 -2.07 -54.09
N ASP A 77 26.65 -1.59 -55.33
CA ASP A 77 27.36 -2.22 -56.46
C ASP A 77 28.35 -1.20 -57.08
N PRO A 78 29.54 -1.05 -56.47
CA PRO A 78 30.49 0.01 -56.82
C PRO A 78 30.89 0.04 -58.29
N PHE A 79 31.07 -1.14 -58.92
CA PHE A 79 31.54 -1.23 -60.31
C PHE A 79 30.44 -0.95 -61.32
N ASN A 80 29.18 -1.20 -60.96
CA ASN A 80 28.04 -0.74 -61.73
C ASN A 80 27.63 0.70 -61.39
N TYR A 81 28.37 1.39 -60.50
CA TYR A 81 28.14 2.79 -60.13
C TYR A 81 26.75 3.02 -59.54
N ALA A 82 26.23 2.04 -58.82
CA ALA A 82 24.83 2.00 -58.46
C ALA A 82 24.58 1.40 -57.07
N VAL A 83 23.42 1.73 -56.51
CA VAL A 83 22.76 0.85 -55.55
C VAL A 83 21.63 0.16 -56.30
N GLN A 84 21.67 -1.18 -56.36
CA GLN A 84 20.57 -1.96 -56.91
C GLN A 84 19.53 -2.22 -55.81
N VAL A 85 18.25 -2.15 -56.16
CA VAL A 85 17.14 -2.34 -55.22
C VAL A 85 16.36 -3.58 -55.63
N TYR A 86 16.12 -4.47 -54.67
CA TYR A 86 15.41 -5.74 -54.82
C TYR A 86 14.32 -5.86 -53.74
N THR A 87 13.43 -6.84 -53.85
CA THR A 87 12.64 -7.36 -52.72
C THR A 87 13.50 -8.28 -51.85
N THR A 88 13.04 -8.65 -50.64
CA THR A 88 13.74 -9.67 -49.83
C THR A 88 13.72 -11.07 -50.48
N GLU A 89 12.80 -11.31 -51.42
CA GLU A 89 12.77 -12.49 -52.29
C GLU A 89 13.74 -12.41 -53.48
N LEU A 90 14.57 -11.37 -53.55
CA LEU A 90 15.56 -11.11 -54.60
C LEU A 90 14.94 -10.84 -55.99
N GLU A 91 13.76 -10.23 -56.03
CA GLU A 91 13.17 -9.70 -57.26
C GLU A 91 13.66 -8.26 -57.50
N HIS A 92 14.22 -7.97 -58.69
CA HIS A 92 14.78 -6.64 -58.96
C HIS A 92 13.67 -5.58 -59.09
N LEU A 93 13.80 -4.48 -58.34
CA LEU A 93 12.85 -3.37 -58.31
C LEU A 93 13.36 -2.14 -59.06
N SER A 94 14.59 -1.70 -58.78
CA SER A 94 15.09 -0.40 -59.26
C SER A 94 16.60 -0.26 -59.17
N ILE A 95 17.14 0.83 -59.73
CA ILE A 95 18.55 1.22 -59.65
C ILE A 95 18.64 2.68 -59.20
N ILE A 96 19.48 2.95 -58.21
CA ILE A 96 19.81 4.29 -57.73
C ILE A 96 21.19 4.66 -58.28
N GLY A 97 21.32 5.86 -58.86
CA GLY A 97 22.61 6.47 -59.20
C GLY A 97 23.38 5.91 -60.41
N GLY A 98 22.97 4.78 -61.01
CA GLY A 98 23.67 3.99 -62.06
C GLY A 98 24.03 4.67 -63.39
N ASN A 99 24.07 5.99 -63.46
CA ASN A 99 24.55 6.75 -64.61
C ASN A 99 25.56 7.82 -64.17
N LEU A 100 26.85 7.57 -64.46
CA LEU A 100 27.96 8.48 -64.17
C LEU A 100 27.82 9.88 -64.80
N ASN A 101 27.00 10.02 -65.83
CA ASN A 101 26.75 11.31 -66.48
C ASN A 101 25.63 12.11 -65.79
N ASN A 102 24.95 11.52 -64.80
CA ASN A 102 23.97 12.21 -63.98
C ASN A 102 24.70 12.98 -62.87
N PRO A 103 24.45 14.29 -62.67
CA PRO A 103 24.96 15.04 -61.51
C PRO A 103 24.57 14.43 -60.16
N ALA A 104 23.43 13.73 -60.12
CA ALA A 104 22.94 12.93 -58.99
C ALA A 104 23.45 11.46 -59.01
N GLY A 105 24.34 11.12 -59.93
CA GLY A 105 24.88 9.77 -60.10
C GLY A 105 25.88 9.37 -59.02
N LEU A 106 26.00 8.06 -58.83
CA LEU A 106 26.99 7.46 -57.94
C LEU A 106 28.25 7.10 -58.73
N SER A 107 29.40 6.99 -58.06
CA SER A 107 30.72 6.77 -58.64
C SER A 107 31.46 5.60 -57.99
N GLN A 108 31.41 5.47 -56.67
CA GLN A 108 31.92 4.30 -55.94
C GLN A 108 31.07 4.08 -54.68
N PRO A 109 29.76 3.79 -54.81
CA PRO A 109 28.91 3.55 -53.65
C PRO A 109 29.45 2.35 -52.86
N LYS A 110 29.79 2.58 -51.59
CA LYS A 110 30.38 1.57 -50.70
C LYS A 110 29.40 1.03 -49.68
N SER A 111 28.58 1.90 -49.10
CA SER A 111 27.63 1.54 -48.05
C SER A 111 26.30 2.26 -48.26
N VAL A 112 25.21 1.61 -47.87
CA VAL A 112 23.84 2.11 -48.01
C VAL A 112 23.06 1.86 -46.73
N THR A 113 22.26 2.85 -46.31
CA THR A 113 21.31 2.67 -45.21
C THR A 113 19.99 3.36 -45.54
N PHE A 114 18.87 2.77 -45.13
CA PHE A 114 17.56 3.40 -45.21
C PHE A 114 17.07 3.73 -43.80
N ALA A 115 16.81 5.00 -43.54
CA ALA A 115 16.31 5.48 -42.26
C ALA A 115 15.46 6.73 -42.45
N HIS A 116 14.36 6.86 -41.70
CA HIS A 116 13.51 8.05 -41.70
C HIS A 116 13.05 8.48 -43.10
N ASN A 117 12.68 7.51 -43.95
CA ASN A 117 12.25 7.73 -45.33
C ASN A 117 13.31 8.35 -46.26
N ARG A 118 14.59 8.22 -45.91
CA ARG A 118 15.74 8.65 -46.70
C ARG A 118 16.71 7.49 -46.90
N ILE A 119 17.34 7.46 -48.06
CA ILE A 119 18.39 6.51 -48.42
C ILE A 119 19.71 7.26 -48.41
N TYR A 120 20.62 6.86 -47.52
CA TYR A 120 21.95 7.44 -47.41
C TYR A 120 22.94 6.49 -48.08
N VAL A 121 23.71 7.00 -49.03
CA VAL A 121 24.72 6.22 -49.76
C VAL A 121 26.09 6.86 -49.55
N VAL A 122 26.98 6.14 -48.89
CA VAL A 122 28.39 6.53 -48.79
C VAL A 122 29.07 6.24 -50.11
N ASP A 123 29.57 7.28 -50.73
CA ASP A 123 30.22 7.21 -52.03
C ASP A 123 31.52 8.05 -52.01
N PRO A 124 32.66 7.42 -51.69
CA PRO A 124 33.96 8.07 -51.76
C PRO A 124 34.30 8.61 -53.17
N GLY A 125 33.72 8.03 -54.23
CA GLY A 125 33.95 8.45 -55.61
C GLY A 125 33.34 9.82 -55.94
N VAL A 126 32.30 10.23 -55.19
CA VAL A 126 31.72 11.59 -55.24
C VAL A 126 32.15 12.47 -54.07
N GLY A 127 32.96 11.94 -53.16
CA GLY A 127 33.61 12.68 -52.08
C GLY A 127 32.85 12.75 -50.75
N GLY A 128 31.89 11.84 -50.51
CA GLY A 128 31.13 11.87 -49.25
C GLY A 128 29.87 11.00 -49.27
N VAL A 129 28.77 11.55 -48.77
CA VAL A 129 27.47 10.86 -48.69
C VAL A 129 26.47 11.53 -49.62
N ARG A 130 25.76 10.75 -50.43
CA ARG A 130 24.57 11.21 -51.17
C ARG A 130 23.30 10.72 -50.49
N ILE A 131 22.27 11.56 -50.51
CA ILE A 131 20.98 11.30 -49.86
C ILE A 131 19.89 11.32 -50.91
N PHE A 132 19.07 10.26 -50.92
CA PHE A 132 17.94 10.08 -51.81
C PHE A 132 16.64 9.98 -51.00
N ASP A 133 15.52 10.36 -51.61
CA ASP A 133 14.20 10.03 -51.07
C ASP A 133 13.82 8.56 -51.36
N SER A 134 12.70 8.11 -50.80
CA SER A 134 12.17 6.76 -51.05
C SER A 134 11.64 6.53 -52.48
N GLY A 135 11.54 7.59 -53.29
CA GLY A 135 11.31 7.55 -54.73
C GLY A 135 12.61 7.49 -55.55
N TYR A 136 13.77 7.31 -54.90
CA TYR A 136 15.10 7.22 -55.49
C TYR A 136 15.61 8.50 -56.16
N SER A 137 15.00 9.65 -55.87
CA SER A 137 15.50 10.95 -56.34
C SER A 137 16.53 11.50 -55.37
N SER A 138 17.63 12.04 -55.87
CA SER A 138 18.64 12.69 -55.01
C SER A 138 18.05 13.99 -54.45
N ILE A 139 18.11 14.12 -53.13
CA ILE A 139 17.52 15.25 -52.39
C ILE A 139 18.57 16.09 -51.67
N ASP A 140 19.69 15.49 -51.24
CA ASP A 140 20.74 16.21 -50.52
C ASP A 140 22.09 15.46 -50.58
N SER A 141 23.15 16.05 -50.03
CA SER A 141 24.48 15.43 -49.96
C SER A 141 25.41 16.09 -48.95
N MET A 142 26.31 15.29 -48.37
CA MET A 142 27.44 15.75 -47.55
C MET A 142 28.75 15.50 -48.31
N LEU A 143 29.07 16.38 -49.27
CA LEU A 143 30.27 16.24 -50.12
C LEU A 143 31.35 17.22 -49.69
N SER A 144 32.39 16.72 -49.03
CA SER A 144 33.44 17.55 -48.46
C SER A 144 34.72 16.75 -48.37
N GLY A 145 35.59 16.80 -49.39
CA GLY A 145 36.83 16.01 -49.41
C GLY A 145 37.95 16.66 -48.58
N GLY A 146 38.70 15.85 -47.81
CA GLY A 146 39.90 16.29 -47.09
C GLY A 146 40.06 15.69 -45.69
N SER A 147 40.88 16.33 -44.85
CA SER A 147 41.25 15.86 -43.50
C SER A 147 40.91 16.82 -42.37
N SER A 148 40.37 18.00 -42.68
CA SER A 148 39.87 18.94 -41.66
C SER A 148 38.65 18.36 -40.95
N ALA A 149 38.20 18.99 -39.87
CA ALA A 149 36.85 18.73 -39.36
C ALA A 149 35.84 18.89 -40.53
N TYR A 150 34.76 18.12 -40.53
CA TYR A 150 33.70 18.17 -41.55
C TYR A 150 34.12 17.66 -42.95
N GLN A 151 35.36 17.19 -43.13
CA GLN A 151 35.88 16.65 -44.39
C GLN A 151 36.04 15.13 -44.32
N PHE A 152 35.76 14.43 -45.42
CA PHE A 152 35.87 13.00 -45.57
C PHE A 152 37.11 12.62 -46.38
N ASN A 153 37.74 11.53 -45.98
CA ASN A 153 38.80 10.85 -46.69
C ASN A 153 38.45 9.36 -46.81
N VAL A 154 38.03 8.94 -48.01
CA VAL A 154 37.61 7.57 -48.31
C VAL A 154 36.57 7.04 -47.29
N PRO A 155 35.42 7.72 -47.09
CA PRO A 155 34.40 7.22 -46.18
C PRO A 155 33.88 5.86 -46.68
N SER A 156 33.49 4.96 -45.77
CA SER A 156 33.09 3.60 -46.17
C SER A 156 31.90 2.97 -45.45
N GLY A 157 31.44 3.52 -44.33
CA GLY A 157 30.27 3.01 -43.59
C GLY A 157 29.40 4.14 -43.08
N ILE A 158 28.10 3.86 -42.92
CA ILE A 158 27.11 4.80 -42.42
C ILE A 158 26.09 4.09 -41.54
N ALA A 159 25.64 4.77 -40.48
CA ALA A 159 24.49 4.35 -39.68
C ALA A 159 23.70 5.58 -39.23
N VAL A 160 22.41 5.41 -38.95
CA VAL A 160 21.52 6.48 -38.47
C VAL A 160 20.83 6.00 -37.20
N ASP A 161 20.86 6.80 -36.13
CA ASP A 161 20.20 6.46 -34.87
C ASP A 161 18.71 6.88 -34.86
N GLY A 162 17.95 6.48 -33.83
CA GLY A 162 16.54 6.85 -33.68
C GLY A 162 16.28 8.34 -33.46
N ASN A 163 17.31 9.12 -33.13
CA ASN A 163 17.27 10.59 -33.02
C ASN A 163 17.64 11.28 -34.35
N LYS A 164 17.79 10.50 -35.43
CA LYS A 164 18.19 10.93 -36.77
C LYS A 164 19.62 11.48 -36.86
N ASN A 165 20.48 11.20 -35.89
CA ASN A 165 21.89 11.50 -36.03
C ASN A 165 22.53 10.52 -37.02
N ILE A 166 23.39 11.04 -37.89
CA ILE A 166 24.04 10.31 -38.96
C ILE A 166 25.51 10.11 -38.58
N TYR A 167 25.94 8.86 -38.55
CA TYR A 167 27.29 8.44 -38.22
C TYR A 167 27.98 7.97 -39.47
N VAL A 168 29.11 8.58 -39.84
CA VAL A 168 29.86 8.24 -41.04
C VAL A 168 31.28 7.81 -40.66
N ALA A 169 31.66 6.59 -41.06
CA ALA A 169 33.02 6.10 -40.91
C ALA A 169 33.93 6.77 -41.93
N ASP A 170 34.69 7.76 -41.46
CA ASP A 170 35.69 8.49 -42.22
C ASP A 170 37.01 7.72 -42.20
N THR A 171 37.01 6.60 -42.93
CA THR A 171 38.00 5.52 -42.82
C THR A 171 39.44 6.00 -42.99
N GLY A 172 39.70 6.83 -44.00
CA GLY A 172 41.04 7.36 -44.29
C GLY A 172 41.55 8.35 -43.24
N ASN A 173 40.66 8.94 -42.43
CA ASN A 173 41.01 9.80 -41.30
C ASN A 173 40.93 9.09 -39.95
N ASN A 174 40.57 7.79 -39.92
CA ASN A 174 40.52 6.96 -38.71
C ASN A 174 39.57 7.48 -37.61
N ARG A 175 38.39 7.93 -38.01
CA ARG A 175 37.39 8.50 -37.10
C ARG A 175 35.97 8.23 -37.59
N ILE A 176 34.99 8.41 -36.71
CA ILE A 176 33.57 8.49 -37.09
C ILE A 176 33.13 9.96 -36.95
N GLN A 177 32.50 10.52 -37.97
CA GLN A 177 31.89 11.86 -37.90
C GLN A 177 30.38 11.73 -37.66
N VAL A 178 29.85 12.57 -36.76
CA VAL A 178 28.45 12.57 -36.35
C VAL A 178 27.80 13.87 -36.83
N TYR A 179 26.66 13.75 -37.50
CA TYR A 179 25.85 14.85 -38.01
C TYR A 179 24.43 14.74 -37.47
N ASP A 180 23.68 15.84 -37.42
CA ASP A 180 22.26 15.84 -37.09
C ASP A 180 21.38 15.67 -38.35
N ASP A 181 20.04 15.70 -38.19
CA ASP A 181 19.08 15.59 -39.30
C ASP A 181 19.16 16.76 -40.30
N ASN A 182 19.78 17.89 -39.91
CA ASN A 182 20.04 19.04 -40.77
C ASN A 182 21.37 18.94 -41.51
N LEU A 183 22.07 17.80 -41.38
CA LEU A 183 23.40 17.55 -41.95
C LEU A 183 24.48 18.48 -41.37
N GLU A 184 24.25 19.04 -40.19
CA GLU A 184 25.23 19.81 -39.44
C GLU A 184 26.04 18.86 -38.56
N TYR A 185 27.36 18.93 -38.66
CA TYR A 185 28.23 18.11 -37.82
C TYR A 185 28.13 18.54 -36.36
N GLN A 186 28.12 17.53 -35.50
CA GLN A 186 27.96 17.65 -34.06
C GLN A 186 29.22 17.21 -33.32
N ASN A 187 29.81 16.09 -33.74
CA ASN A 187 30.89 15.46 -32.98
C ASN A 187 31.78 14.54 -33.83
N THR A 188 32.95 14.21 -33.29
CA THR A 188 33.84 13.15 -33.81
C THR A 188 34.01 12.09 -32.73
N ILE A 189 33.85 10.82 -33.11
CA ILE A 189 34.14 9.67 -32.26
C ILE A 189 35.45 9.02 -32.72
N GLY A 190 36.35 8.87 -31.77
CA GLY A 190 37.63 8.19 -31.93
C GLY A 190 38.71 9.00 -32.64
N GLU A 191 39.93 8.47 -32.54
CA GLU A 191 41.15 9.00 -33.13
C GLU A 191 42.05 7.86 -33.58
N TYR A 192 43.01 8.16 -34.48
CA TYR A 192 43.95 7.14 -34.94
C TYR A 192 44.70 6.49 -33.77
N GLY A 193 44.61 5.17 -33.67
CA GLY A 193 45.38 4.39 -32.70
C GLY A 193 45.07 2.90 -32.76
N THR A 194 45.90 2.12 -32.07
CA THR A 194 45.74 0.66 -31.95
C THR A 194 45.37 0.21 -30.53
N VAL A 195 45.53 1.08 -29.54
CA VAL A 195 45.28 0.81 -28.12
C VAL A 195 44.55 2.00 -27.49
N GLY A 196 43.55 1.72 -26.65
CA GLY A 196 42.79 2.73 -25.91
C GLY A 196 41.32 2.83 -26.32
N ASP A 197 40.56 3.46 -25.45
CA ASP A 197 39.09 3.55 -25.54
C ASP A 197 38.63 4.41 -26.71
N ASN A 198 39.43 5.41 -27.12
CA ASN A 198 39.17 6.24 -28.30
C ASN A 198 39.92 5.78 -29.57
N ALA A 199 40.82 4.82 -29.47
CA ALA A 199 41.63 4.38 -30.62
C ALA A 199 40.78 3.68 -31.69
N LEU A 200 40.89 4.14 -32.94
CA LEU A 200 40.34 3.54 -34.15
C LEU A 200 41.43 3.47 -35.23
N ASN A 201 41.36 2.48 -36.09
CA ASN A 201 42.26 2.33 -37.23
C ASN A 201 41.46 1.79 -38.42
N SER A 202 41.29 2.64 -39.43
CA SER A 202 40.51 2.34 -40.63
C SER A 202 39.12 1.77 -40.30
N PRO A 203 38.26 2.49 -39.53
CA PRO A 203 36.90 2.04 -39.25
C PRO A 203 36.08 1.96 -40.54
N ARG A 204 35.22 0.95 -40.67
CA ARG A 204 34.42 0.69 -41.87
C ARG A 204 32.94 0.58 -41.56
N GLY A 205 32.34 -0.60 -41.68
CA GLY A 205 30.92 -0.82 -41.43
C GLY A 205 30.51 -0.37 -40.04
N LEU A 206 29.30 0.20 -39.97
CA LEU A 206 28.70 0.77 -38.79
C LEU A 206 27.28 0.20 -38.64
N PHE A 207 26.91 -0.14 -37.42
CA PHE A 207 25.54 -0.54 -37.10
C PHE A 207 25.11 0.08 -35.78
N ILE A 208 23.84 0.48 -35.66
CA ILE A 208 23.29 1.06 -34.44
C ILE A 208 22.08 0.24 -33.99
N LYS A 209 22.07 -0.15 -32.71
CA LYS A 209 20.90 -0.74 -32.03
C LYS A 209 20.89 -0.29 -30.58
N ASP A 210 19.73 0.14 -30.07
CA ASP A 210 19.50 0.50 -28.66
C ASP A 210 20.60 1.40 -28.05
N ASP A 211 20.92 2.53 -28.70
CA ASP A 211 21.99 3.48 -28.33
C ASP A 211 23.43 2.95 -28.35
N VAL A 212 23.67 1.77 -28.91
CA VAL A 212 25.00 1.20 -29.11
C VAL A 212 25.40 1.29 -30.58
N LEU A 213 26.53 1.94 -30.83
CA LEU A 213 27.22 1.96 -32.12
C LEU A 213 28.27 0.84 -32.16
N TYR A 214 28.09 -0.06 -33.11
CA TYR A 214 28.99 -1.16 -33.44
C TYR A 214 29.87 -0.71 -34.60
N ILE A 215 31.18 -0.78 -34.42
CA ILE A 215 32.17 -0.29 -35.37
C ILE A 215 33.06 -1.45 -35.79
N ALA A 216 33.08 -1.75 -37.09
CA ALA A 216 34.12 -2.57 -37.68
C ALA A 216 35.44 -1.78 -37.70
N ASP A 217 36.24 -1.93 -36.63
CA ASP A 217 37.55 -1.29 -36.48
C ASP A 217 38.61 -2.14 -37.21
N SER A 218 38.48 -2.16 -38.54
CA SER A 218 39.09 -3.16 -39.42
C SER A 218 40.61 -3.21 -39.33
N GLY A 219 41.27 -2.06 -39.22
CA GLY A 219 42.73 -1.97 -39.09
C GLY A 219 43.24 -2.49 -37.74
N ASN A 220 42.37 -2.60 -36.74
CA ASN A 220 42.65 -3.20 -35.43
C ASN A 220 42.08 -4.63 -35.29
N ASN A 221 41.50 -5.20 -36.35
CA ASN A 221 41.00 -6.58 -36.38
C ASN A 221 39.99 -6.88 -35.26
N ARG A 222 39.04 -5.97 -35.01
CA ARG A 222 38.04 -6.10 -33.94
C ARG A 222 36.74 -5.42 -34.32
N ILE A 223 35.68 -5.78 -33.62
CA ILE A 223 34.48 -4.92 -33.54
C ILE A 223 34.54 -4.14 -32.23
N LYS A 224 34.36 -2.83 -32.30
CA LYS A 224 34.33 -1.93 -31.15
C LYS A 224 32.90 -1.49 -30.89
N LEU A 225 32.45 -1.62 -29.65
CA LEU A 225 31.13 -1.19 -29.21
C LEU A 225 31.30 0.07 -28.37
N VAL A 226 30.57 1.11 -28.73
CA VAL A 226 30.53 2.39 -28.02
C VAL A 226 29.07 2.82 -27.89
N HIS A 227 28.74 3.63 -26.89
CA HIS A 227 27.47 4.35 -26.91
C HIS A 227 27.47 5.36 -28.06
N THR A 228 26.29 5.77 -28.54
CA THR A 228 26.10 6.81 -29.57
C THR A 228 26.78 8.15 -29.25
N ASN A 229 27.08 8.43 -27.97
CA ASN A 229 27.86 9.57 -27.51
C ASN A 229 29.40 9.37 -27.58
N GLY A 230 29.87 8.20 -28.01
CA GLY A 230 31.27 7.83 -28.14
C GLY A 230 31.89 7.13 -26.92
N THR A 231 31.16 6.93 -25.83
CA THR A 231 31.68 6.26 -24.62
C THR A 231 31.94 4.78 -24.89
N PHE A 232 33.16 4.31 -24.59
CA PHE A 232 33.54 2.92 -24.82
C PHE A 232 32.76 1.93 -23.95
N ILE A 233 32.30 0.85 -24.56
CA ILE A 233 31.64 -0.27 -23.87
C ILE A 233 32.58 -1.47 -23.81
N LYS A 234 32.95 -2.02 -24.98
CA LYS A 234 33.83 -3.19 -25.10
C LYS A 234 34.37 -3.39 -26.52
N SER A 235 35.28 -4.35 -26.68
CA SER A 235 35.71 -4.87 -27.98
C SER A 235 35.56 -6.38 -28.03
N ILE A 236 35.23 -6.90 -29.21
CA ILE A 236 35.06 -8.33 -29.46
C ILE A 236 35.90 -8.78 -30.67
N GLY A 237 36.16 -10.08 -30.78
CA GLY A 237 36.92 -10.65 -31.91
C GLY A 237 38.45 -10.55 -31.81
N ILE A 238 38.98 -10.20 -30.64
CA ILE A 238 40.43 -10.04 -30.38
C ILE A 238 41.14 -11.35 -29.94
N GLY A 239 40.53 -12.52 -30.13
CA GLY A 239 41.09 -13.82 -29.72
C GLY A 239 40.71 -14.28 -28.29
N ALA A 240 40.18 -13.38 -27.45
CA ALA A 240 39.59 -13.75 -26.16
C ALA A 240 38.29 -14.53 -26.41
N GLY A 241 38.30 -15.85 -26.19
CA GLY A 241 37.19 -16.74 -26.52
C GLY A 241 37.43 -17.65 -27.74
N GLY A 242 38.61 -17.62 -28.34
CA GLY A 242 39.03 -18.60 -29.36
C GLY A 242 38.81 -18.17 -30.82
N VAL A 243 38.27 -16.98 -31.07
CA VAL A 243 38.12 -16.42 -32.43
C VAL A 243 38.85 -15.08 -32.53
N THR A 244 39.72 -14.98 -33.53
CA THR A 244 40.40 -13.74 -33.93
C THR A 244 39.87 -13.33 -35.30
N LEU A 245 39.37 -12.10 -35.39
CA LEU A 245 38.94 -11.50 -36.66
C LEU A 245 40.17 -11.05 -37.47
N TYR A 246 40.00 -10.90 -38.77
CA TYR A 246 41.02 -10.35 -39.66
C TYR A 246 40.38 -9.43 -40.71
N GLN A 247 40.64 -8.14 -40.56
CA GLN A 247 40.02 -7.05 -41.32
C GLN A 247 38.50 -7.23 -41.48
N PRO A 248 37.73 -7.25 -40.38
CA PRO A 248 36.28 -7.28 -40.50
C PRO A 248 35.80 -6.03 -41.23
N MET A 249 35.04 -6.17 -42.32
CA MET A 249 34.57 -5.01 -43.09
C MET A 249 33.27 -4.45 -42.54
N ASP A 250 32.41 -5.29 -41.97
CA ASP A 250 31.08 -4.90 -41.56
C ASP A 250 30.52 -5.73 -40.39
N VAL A 251 29.48 -5.19 -39.74
CA VAL A 251 28.82 -5.75 -38.57
C VAL A 251 27.32 -5.47 -38.61
N ALA A 252 26.51 -6.46 -38.25
CA ALA A 252 25.07 -6.31 -38.05
C ALA A 252 24.63 -6.94 -36.73
N VAL A 253 23.49 -6.50 -36.20
CA VAL A 253 22.90 -7.09 -34.99
C VAL A 253 21.48 -7.54 -35.31
N GLY A 254 21.23 -8.84 -35.14
CA GLY A 254 19.92 -9.45 -35.41
C GLY A 254 18.85 -9.06 -34.38
N PHE A 255 17.60 -9.45 -34.63
CA PHE A 255 16.51 -9.24 -33.69
C PHE A 255 16.77 -9.98 -32.37
N ASP A 256 17.38 -11.16 -32.47
CA ASP A 256 17.86 -11.99 -31.35
C ASP A 256 19.04 -11.41 -30.54
N ASN A 257 19.48 -10.18 -30.85
CA ASN A 257 20.62 -9.47 -30.25
C ASN A 257 21.99 -10.13 -30.48
N LYS A 258 22.09 -11.17 -31.32
CA LYS A 258 23.40 -11.70 -31.74
C LYS A 258 24.06 -10.71 -32.68
N ILE A 259 25.40 -10.71 -32.64
CA ILE A 259 26.24 -9.81 -33.43
C ILE A 259 26.87 -10.64 -34.55
N TYR A 260 26.62 -10.23 -35.78
CA TYR A 260 27.07 -10.91 -37.00
C TYR A 260 28.16 -10.08 -37.64
N VAL A 261 29.30 -10.68 -37.93
CA VAL A 261 30.50 -9.98 -38.39
C VAL A 261 30.98 -10.59 -39.68
N ALA A 262 31.10 -9.78 -40.72
CA ALA A 262 31.80 -10.14 -41.94
C ALA A 262 33.31 -10.15 -41.66
N ASP A 263 33.87 -11.34 -41.39
CA ASP A 263 35.29 -11.54 -41.10
C ASP A 263 36.07 -11.73 -42.41
N THR A 264 36.14 -10.63 -43.17
CA THR A 264 36.37 -10.60 -44.61
C THR A 264 37.62 -11.34 -45.06
N LEU A 265 38.80 -11.07 -44.47
CA LEU A 265 40.03 -11.73 -44.91
C LEU A 265 40.21 -13.15 -44.36
N ASN A 266 39.28 -13.63 -43.54
CA ASN A 266 39.17 -15.04 -43.16
C ASN A 266 38.05 -15.76 -43.95
N ASP A 267 37.44 -15.12 -44.95
CA ASP A 267 36.43 -15.70 -45.85
C ASP A 267 35.26 -16.36 -45.11
N ARG A 268 34.76 -15.70 -44.07
CA ARG A 268 33.70 -16.24 -43.21
C ARG A 268 32.85 -15.15 -42.56
N VAL A 269 31.72 -15.56 -42.00
CA VAL A 269 30.93 -14.73 -41.08
C VAL A 269 31.05 -15.33 -39.67
N VAL A 270 31.30 -14.48 -38.67
CA VAL A 270 31.35 -14.91 -37.26
C VAL A 270 30.14 -14.36 -36.51
N VAL A 271 29.47 -15.21 -35.75
CA VAL A 271 28.32 -14.86 -34.91
C VAL A 271 28.75 -14.84 -33.45
N PHE A 272 28.50 -13.73 -32.77
CA PHE A 272 28.77 -13.55 -31.34
C PHE A 272 27.46 -13.39 -30.57
N SER A 273 27.47 -13.78 -29.29
CA SER A 273 26.41 -13.44 -28.35
C SER A 273 26.41 -11.93 -28.06
N PRO A 274 25.32 -11.38 -27.48
CA PRO A 274 25.31 -9.99 -27.02
C PRO A 274 26.45 -9.69 -26.04
N ALA A 275 26.88 -10.69 -25.27
CA ALA A 275 28.02 -10.58 -24.35
C ALA A 275 29.38 -10.49 -25.07
N GLY A 276 29.47 -10.90 -26.33
CA GLY A 276 30.69 -10.87 -27.15
C GLY A 276 31.43 -12.21 -27.22
N ASN A 277 30.80 -13.31 -26.79
CA ASN A 277 31.37 -14.64 -26.90
C ASN A 277 31.07 -15.22 -28.29
N PRO A 278 32.03 -15.86 -28.98
CA PRO A 278 31.75 -16.49 -30.26
C PRO A 278 30.76 -17.65 -30.07
N LEU A 279 29.73 -17.68 -30.90
CA LEU A 279 28.66 -18.69 -30.89
C LEU A 279 28.75 -19.63 -32.09
N ALA A 280 29.00 -19.07 -33.28
CA ALA A 280 29.04 -19.82 -34.52
C ALA A 280 29.97 -19.13 -35.54
N THR A 281 30.45 -19.92 -36.49
CA THR A 281 31.13 -19.44 -37.68
C THR A 281 30.41 -20.01 -38.88
N ILE A 282 29.98 -19.14 -39.78
CA ILE A 282 29.44 -19.50 -41.08
C ILE A 282 30.61 -19.52 -42.04
N GLU A 283 31.16 -20.72 -42.19
CA GLU A 283 32.24 -21.07 -43.11
C GLU A 283 31.86 -22.39 -43.79
N GLY A 284 32.23 -22.57 -45.06
CA GLY A 284 31.88 -23.79 -45.78
C GLY A 284 31.29 -23.54 -47.16
N ASN A 285 30.89 -24.63 -47.80
CA ASN A 285 30.34 -24.60 -49.15
C ASN A 285 28.86 -24.15 -49.11
N LEU A 286 28.62 -22.89 -49.43
CA LEU A 286 27.30 -22.26 -49.51
C LEU A 286 26.75 -22.37 -50.95
N SER A 287 26.27 -23.55 -51.30
CA SER A 287 25.72 -23.89 -52.63
C SER A 287 26.74 -23.80 -53.79
N GLY A 288 27.75 -24.66 -53.73
CA GLY A 288 28.78 -24.84 -54.75
C GLY A 288 30.06 -24.02 -54.54
N LYS A 289 30.05 -23.00 -53.67
CA LYS A 289 31.19 -22.12 -53.41
C LYS A 289 31.32 -21.74 -51.94
N TYR A 290 32.56 -21.62 -51.47
CA TYR A 290 32.88 -20.96 -50.21
C TYR A 290 32.67 -19.45 -50.33
N LEU A 291 32.48 -18.76 -49.21
CA LEU A 291 32.57 -17.29 -49.19
C LEU A 291 33.97 -16.86 -49.66
N ASP A 292 34.04 -15.70 -50.29
CA ASP A 292 35.28 -15.09 -50.77
C ASP A 292 35.18 -13.58 -50.59
N ASN A 293 35.96 -13.06 -49.63
CA ASN A 293 35.97 -11.67 -49.19
C ASN A 293 34.56 -11.09 -48.92
N PRO A 294 33.76 -11.69 -48.01
CA PRO A 294 32.45 -11.15 -47.66
C PRO A 294 32.61 -9.77 -47.03
N SER A 295 32.00 -8.72 -47.60
CA SER A 295 32.24 -7.33 -47.16
C SER A 295 31.09 -6.69 -46.42
N GLY A 296 29.85 -6.90 -46.88
CA GLY A 296 28.64 -6.32 -46.33
C GLY A 296 27.75 -7.36 -45.68
N ILE A 297 27.11 -7.01 -44.57
CA ILE A 297 26.22 -7.91 -43.85
C ILE A 297 25.03 -7.16 -43.25
N TYR A 298 23.84 -7.73 -43.39
CA TYR A 298 22.64 -7.25 -42.72
C TYR A 298 21.83 -8.43 -42.17
N VAL A 299 21.10 -8.20 -41.09
CA VAL A 299 20.20 -9.21 -40.51
C VAL A 299 18.82 -8.59 -40.35
N ASP A 300 17.83 -9.17 -41.02
CA ASP A 300 16.45 -8.69 -40.93
C ASP A 300 15.76 -9.12 -39.62
N SER A 301 14.58 -8.58 -39.38
CA SER A 301 13.74 -8.90 -38.21
C SER A 301 13.41 -10.39 -38.06
N ARG A 302 13.46 -11.17 -39.13
CA ARG A 302 13.23 -12.64 -39.12
C ARG A 302 14.54 -13.42 -38.88
N ASP A 303 15.62 -12.72 -38.56
CA ASP A 303 16.98 -13.21 -38.42
C ASP A 303 17.57 -13.81 -39.71
N TYR A 304 17.07 -13.41 -40.90
CA TYR A 304 17.69 -13.77 -42.16
C TYR A 304 18.95 -12.93 -42.35
N ILE A 305 20.05 -13.60 -42.68
CA ILE A 305 21.37 -12.97 -42.84
C ILE A 305 21.62 -12.76 -44.32
N TYR A 306 21.76 -11.51 -44.72
CA TYR A 306 22.14 -11.10 -46.07
C TYR A 306 23.64 -10.83 -46.06
N VAL A 307 24.38 -11.48 -46.96
CA VAL A 307 25.83 -11.36 -47.06
C VAL A 307 26.19 -10.98 -48.50
N ALA A 308 26.93 -9.88 -48.65
CA ALA A 308 27.63 -9.56 -49.89
C ALA A 308 28.90 -10.41 -49.99
N ASP A 309 28.82 -11.50 -50.76
CA ASP A 309 29.96 -12.37 -51.07
C ASP A 309 30.71 -11.80 -52.29
N THR A 310 31.47 -10.74 -51.98
CA THR A 310 31.98 -9.73 -52.90
C THR A 310 32.72 -10.32 -54.10
N ASP A 311 33.74 -11.14 -53.87
CA ASP A 311 34.59 -11.63 -54.95
C ASP A 311 33.93 -12.76 -55.74
N ASN A 312 32.91 -13.38 -55.14
CA ASN A 312 32.01 -14.28 -55.85
C ASN A 312 30.89 -13.58 -56.64
N ASN A 313 30.79 -12.24 -56.55
CA ASN A 313 29.80 -11.41 -57.23
C ASN A 313 28.36 -11.88 -56.95
N ARG A 314 28.05 -12.20 -55.70
CA ARG A 314 26.71 -12.67 -55.31
C ARG A 314 26.27 -12.11 -53.96
N ILE A 315 24.95 -12.03 -53.78
CA ILE A 315 24.33 -11.90 -52.46
C ILE A 315 23.85 -13.28 -52.03
N ILE A 316 24.18 -13.66 -50.80
CA ILE A 316 23.69 -14.89 -50.17
C ILE A 316 22.71 -14.49 -49.07
N VAL A 317 21.55 -15.12 -49.06
CA VAL A 317 20.57 -15.02 -47.99
C VAL A 317 20.57 -16.34 -47.23
N LEU A 318 20.87 -16.28 -45.94
CA LEU A 318 20.86 -17.42 -45.03
C LEU A 318 19.68 -17.28 -44.09
N LYS A 319 18.96 -18.36 -43.85
CA LYS A 319 17.89 -18.41 -42.84
C LYS A 319 18.33 -19.23 -41.63
N PRO A 320 17.87 -18.90 -40.41
CA PRO A 320 18.01 -19.80 -39.27
C PRO A 320 17.38 -21.16 -39.57
N THR A 321 17.95 -22.24 -39.03
CA THR A 321 17.35 -23.59 -39.11
C THR A 321 16.32 -23.85 -38.01
N SER A 322 16.29 -23.01 -36.97
CA SER A 322 15.16 -22.95 -36.04
C SER A 322 13.87 -22.72 -36.81
N GLU A 323 12.83 -23.51 -36.55
CA GLU A 323 11.54 -23.37 -37.22
C GLU A 323 10.82 -22.06 -36.83
N ILE A 324 11.15 -21.48 -35.67
CA ILE A 324 10.52 -20.25 -35.16
C ILE A 324 11.57 -19.13 -35.09
N PRO A 325 11.36 -18.00 -35.80
CA PRO A 325 12.27 -16.82 -35.76
C PRO A 325 12.12 -16.05 -34.43
N ALA A 326 13.14 -15.28 -34.03
CA ALA A 326 13.11 -14.60 -32.72
C ALA A 326 11.99 -13.56 -32.61
N ILE A 327 11.64 -12.89 -33.71
CA ILE A 327 10.51 -11.95 -33.73
C ILE A 327 9.16 -12.64 -33.44
N ALA A 328 8.97 -13.87 -33.90
CA ALA A 328 7.78 -14.66 -33.59
C ALA A 328 7.76 -15.07 -32.11
N LEU A 329 8.91 -15.34 -31.49
CA LEU A 329 8.96 -15.58 -30.04
C LEU A 329 8.59 -14.31 -29.26
N ASN A 330 9.15 -13.17 -29.65
CA ASN A 330 8.82 -11.89 -29.00
C ASN A 330 7.35 -11.49 -29.16
N ALA A 331 6.78 -11.62 -30.36
CA ALA A 331 5.37 -11.36 -30.58
C ALA A 331 4.48 -12.29 -29.73
N SER A 332 4.83 -13.58 -29.64
CA SER A 332 4.13 -14.53 -28.76
C SER A 332 4.21 -14.13 -27.28
N ASP A 333 5.37 -13.64 -26.83
CA ASP A 333 5.54 -13.17 -25.44
C ASP A 333 4.69 -11.92 -25.17
N GLU A 334 4.65 -10.95 -26.10
CA GLU A 334 3.84 -9.74 -25.99
C GLU A 334 2.33 -10.07 -26.00
N ILE A 335 1.88 -10.99 -26.86
CA ILE A 335 0.49 -11.49 -26.88
C ILE A 335 0.15 -12.17 -25.55
N SER A 336 1.07 -12.96 -25.00
CA SER A 336 0.86 -13.65 -23.72
C SER A 336 0.79 -12.66 -22.55
N ALA A 337 1.64 -11.63 -22.55
CA ALA A 337 1.61 -10.55 -21.57
C ALA A 337 0.30 -9.76 -21.65
N ALA A 338 -0.12 -9.38 -22.87
CA ALA A 338 -1.40 -8.71 -23.10
C ALA A 338 -2.59 -9.54 -22.60
N ALA A 339 -2.62 -10.84 -22.89
CA ALA A 339 -3.65 -11.74 -22.40
C ALA A 339 -3.68 -11.83 -20.86
N SER A 340 -2.51 -11.87 -20.22
CA SER A 340 -2.39 -11.86 -18.76
C SER A 340 -2.94 -10.58 -18.15
N GLU A 341 -2.52 -9.41 -18.66
CA GLU A 341 -2.95 -8.10 -18.15
C GLU A 341 -4.46 -7.88 -18.32
N ILE A 342 -5.03 -8.31 -19.45
CA ILE A 342 -6.49 -8.28 -19.68
C ILE A 342 -7.21 -9.23 -18.72
N SER A 343 -6.66 -10.42 -18.47
CA SER A 343 -7.24 -11.35 -17.50
C SER A 343 -7.21 -10.79 -16.07
N GLU A 344 -6.13 -10.13 -15.67
CA GLU A 344 -6.02 -9.47 -14.35
C GLU A 344 -7.02 -8.32 -14.23
N PHE A 345 -7.15 -7.50 -15.26
CA PHE A 345 -8.16 -6.43 -15.30
C PHE A 345 -9.58 -6.99 -15.17
N ASN A 346 -9.92 -8.03 -15.92
CA ASN A 346 -11.24 -8.65 -15.83
C ASN A 346 -11.50 -9.25 -14.45
N ALA A 347 -10.50 -9.87 -13.83
CA ALA A 347 -10.62 -10.37 -12.46
C ALA A 347 -10.85 -9.24 -11.45
N LEU A 348 -10.20 -8.09 -11.63
CA LEU A 348 -10.45 -6.90 -10.81
C LEU A 348 -11.86 -6.33 -11.02
N VAL A 349 -12.34 -6.31 -12.28
CA VAL A 349 -13.71 -5.90 -12.61
C VAL A 349 -14.74 -6.83 -12.00
N ASP A 350 -14.53 -8.15 -12.07
CA ASP A 350 -15.42 -9.16 -11.49
C ASP A 350 -15.43 -9.11 -9.95
N ALA A 351 -14.36 -8.61 -9.35
CA ALA A 351 -14.22 -8.43 -7.91
C ALA A 351 -14.71 -7.06 -7.41
N ILE A 352 -15.26 -6.21 -8.28
CA ILE A 352 -15.84 -4.93 -7.87
C ILE A 352 -17.01 -5.20 -6.90
N PRO A 353 -17.02 -4.56 -5.71
CA PRO A 353 -18.11 -4.70 -4.74
C PRO A 353 -19.48 -4.30 -5.30
N GLU A 354 -20.54 -4.96 -4.84
CA GLU A 354 -21.91 -4.59 -5.21
C GLU A 354 -22.19 -3.12 -4.87
N GLY A 355 -22.68 -2.34 -5.84
CA GLY A 355 -22.99 -0.92 -5.68
C GLY A 355 -22.00 0.03 -6.37
N ILE A 356 -20.83 -0.44 -6.79
CA ILE A 356 -19.86 0.35 -7.56
C ILE A 356 -20.01 0.04 -9.05
N GLU A 357 -20.51 1.00 -9.83
CA GLU A 357 -20.61 0.85 -11.29
C GLU A 357 -19.35 1.37 -12.01
N PHE A 358 -18.68 0.48 -12.74
CA PHE A 358 -17.61 0.84 -13.68
C PHE A 358 -18.11 0.72 -15.13
N THR A 359 -18.11 1.84 -15.87
CA THR A 359 -18.58 1.91 -17.26
C THR A 359 -17.47 2.03 -18.30
N GLY A 360 -16.21 2.10 -17.87
CA GLY A 360 -15.06 2.37 -18.75
C GLY A 360 -14.69 1.22 -19.70
N GLY A 361 -15.08 -0.01 -19.38
CA GLY A 361 -14.73 -1.21 -20.14
C GLY A 361 -13.21 -1.41 -20.29
N ASP A 362 -12.82 -2.32 -21.18
CA ASP A 362 -11.41 -2.64 -21.50
C ASP A 362 -10.81 -1.70 -22.57
N ARG A 363 -11.55 -0.66 -22.98
CA ARG A 363 -11.20 0.25 -24.08
C ARG A 363 -10.92 -0.43 -25.43
N GLY A 364 -11.45 -1.64 -25.64
CA GLY A 364 -11.22 -2.43 -26.85
C GLY A 364 -9.90 -3.23 -26.83
N ALA A 365 -9.19 -3.28 -25.69
CA ALA A 365 -7.95 -4.05 -25.56
C ALA A 365 -8.12 -5.52 -25.97
N ALA A 366 -9.25 -6.16 -25.62
CA ALA A 366 -9.50 -7.55 -26.02
C ALA A 366 -9.65 -7.70 -27.55
N SER A 367 -10.18 -6.68 -28.24
CA SER A 367 -10.29 -6.71 -29.71
C SER A 367 -8.92 -6.60 -30.37
N TYR A 368 -8.05 -5.73 -29.84
CA TYR A 368 -6.67 -5.63 -30.32
C TYR A 368 -5.85 -6.89 -30.00
N LEU A 369 -6.08 -7.53 -28.84
CA LEU A 369 -5.45 -8.82 -28.55
C LEU A 369 -5.81 -9.89 -29.59
N GLU A 370 -7.07 -9.93 -30.03
CA GLU A 370 -7.48 -10.89 -31.06
C GLU A 370 -6.88 -10.56 -32.43
N LEU A 371 -6.86 -9.27 -32.81
CA LEU A 371 -6.16 -8.83 -34.02
C LEU A 371 -4.68 -9.22 -34.00
N ALA A 372 -4.00 -9.04 -32.85
CA ALA A 372 -2.59 -9.42 -32.71
C ALA A 372 -2.38 -10.94 -32.90
N ARG A 373 -3.34 -11.78 -32.49
CA ARG A 373 -3.31 -13.23 -32.74
C ARG A 373 -3.55 -13.56 -34.21
N GLU A 374 -4.47 -12.87 -34.86
CA GLU A 374 -4.70 -13.02 -36.30
C GLU A 374 -3.44 -12.66 -37.11
N GLU A 375 -2.83 -11.51 -36.84
CA GLU A 375 -1.57 -11.07 -37.45
C GLU A 375 -0.44 -12.08 -37.21
N TYR A 376 -0.36 -12.65 -35.99
CA TYR A 376 0.60 -13.69 -35.65
C TYR A 376 0.42 -14.96 -36.50
N ASP A 377 -0.82 -15.43 -36.64
CA ASP A 377 -1.17 -16.62 -37.41
C ASP A 377 -0.96 -16.41 -38.93
N GLU A 378 -1.08 -15.17 -39.41
CA GLU A 378 -0.75 -14.76 -40.77
C GLU A 378 0.76 -14.62 -41.02
N GLY A 379 1.57 -14.63 -39.96
CA GLY A 379 3.03 -14.51 -40.01
C GLY A 379 3.55 -13.06 -39.99
N ASP A 380 2.68 -12.07 -39.76
CA ASP A 380 3.06 -10.68 -39.51
C ASP A 380 3.40 -10.48 -38.02
N TYR A 381 4.58 -10.97 -37.63
CA TYR A 381 5.02 -10.91 -36.24
C TYR A 381 5.34 -9.48 -35.78
N THR A 382 5.70 -8.58 -36.69
CA THR A 382 5.93 -7.17 -36.37
C THR A 382 4.62 -6.49 -36.02
N GLY A 383 3.61 -6.62 -36.90
CA GLY A 383 2.25 -6.15 -36.65
C GLY A 383 1.70 -6.73 -35.35
N ALA A 384 1.77 -8.05 -35.18
CA ALA A 384 1.30 -8.74 -33.98
C ALA A 384 1.93 -8.20 -32.68
N SER A 385 3.24 -7.95 -32.67
CA SER A 385 3.95 -7.39 -31.50
C SER A 385 3.50 -5.95 -31.20
N GLU A 386 3.36 -5.11 -32.23
CA GLU A 386 2.88 -3.72 -32.08
C GLU A 386 1.42 -3.67 -31.61
N THR A 387 0.55 -4.48 -32.20
CA THR A 387 -0.87 -4.59 -31.85
C THR A 387 -1.05 -5.13 -30.42
N ALA A 388 -0.27 -6.13 -30.02
CA ALA A 388 -0.28 -6.63 -28.64
C ALA A 388 0.17 -5.54 -27.63
N ARG A 389 1.20 -4.76 -27.94
CA ARG A 389 1.61 -3.62 -27.11
C ARG A 389 0.54 -2.54 -27.03
N LEU A 390 -0.19 -2.28 -28.12
CA LEU A 390 -1.32 -1.36 -28.10
C LEU A 390 -2.43 -1.88 -27.18
N ALA A 391 -2.77 -3.17 -27.24
CA ALA A 391 -3.72 -3.80 -26.32
C ALA A 391 -3.29 -3.61 -24.85
N ARG A 392 -2.00 -3.80 -24.55
CA ARG A 392 -1.40 -3.57 -23.22
C ARG A 392 -1.52 -2.12 -22.77
N SER A 393 -1.23 -1.17 -23.67
CA SER A 393 -1.38 0.26 -23.36
C SER A 393 -2.83 0.60 -23.03
N LEU A 394 -3.79 0.10 -23.81
CA LEU A 394 -5.21 0.36 -23.61
C LEU A 394 -5.73 -0.26 -22.30
N ILE A 395 -5.32 -1.49 -21.98
CA ILE A 395 -5.75 -2.14 -20.73
C ILE A 395 -5.11 -1.49 -19.51
N ALA A 396 -3.86 -1.03 -19.61
CA ALA A 396 -3.21 -0.29 -18.53
C ALA A 396 -3.95 1.03 -18.24
N GLU A 397 -4.38 1.76 -19.27
CA GLU A 397 -5.21 2.96 -19.10
C GLU A 397 -6.58 2.65 -18.51
N ALA A 398 -7.22 1.56 -18.94
CA ALA A 398 -8.50 1.11 -18.40
C ALA A 398 -8.39 0.75 -16.91
N ARG A 399 -7.34 -0.01 -16.55
CA ARG A 399 -7.02 -0.38 -15.17
C ARG A 399 -6.77 0.87 -14.32
N GLN A 400 -5.98 1.82 -14.80
CA GLN A 400 -5.71 3.04 -14.05
C GLN A 400 -7.00 3.83 -13.74
N GLU A 401 -7.95 3.91 -14.68
CA GLU A 401 -9.24 4.55 -14.42
C GLU A 401 -10.08 3.76 -13.41
N LEU A 402 -10.10 2.42 -13.51
CA LEU A 402 -10.81 1.58 -12.54
C LEU A 402 -10.24 1.75 -11.12
N GLU A 403 -8.92 1.70 -10.97
CA GLU A 403 -8.24 1.88 -9.67
C GLU A 403 -8.54 3.26 -9.07
N LYS A 404 -8.62 4.32 -9.88
CA LYS A 404 -9.06 5.65 -9.41
C LYS A 404 -10.48 5.63 -8.88
N VAL A 405 -11.42 5.00 -9.59
CA VAL A 405 -12.83 4.90 -9.18
C VAL A 405 -12.95 4.11 -7.89
N LEU A 406 -12.28 2.96 -7.79
CA LEU A 406 -12.26 2.11 -6.59
C LEU A 406 -11.67 2.86 -5.41
N ASN A 407 -10.50 3.47 -5.57
CA ASN A 407 -9.85 4.20 -4.49
C ASN A 407 -10.71 5.37 -3.99
N PHE A 408 -11.30 6.15 -4.92
CA PHE A 408 -12.18 7.27 -4.55
C PHE A 408 -13.42 6.81 -3.77
N THR A 409 -14.04 5.73 -4.23
CA THR A 409 -15.29 5.23 -3.63
C THR A 409 -15.02 4.62 -2.26
N LEU A 410 -14.05 3.70 -2.16
CA LEU A 410 -13.73 3.00 -0.92
C LEU A 410 -13.12 3.94 0.14
N SER A 411 -12.28 4.91 -0.27
CA SER A 411 -11.80 5.95 0.66
C SER A 411 -12.94 6.81 1.18
N GLY A 412 -13.93 7.13 0.33
CA GLY A 412 -15.12 7.88 0.75
C GLY A 412 -16.00 7.11 1.73
N GLU A 413 -16.21 5.81 1.51
CA GLU A 413 -16.93 4.93 2.44
C GLU A 413 -16.20 4.81 3.78
N LEU A 414 -14.88 4.64 3.75
CA LEU A 414 -14.04 4.62 4.96
C LEU A 414 -14.15 5.93 5.73
N GLU A 415 -14.11 7.09 5.05
CA GLU A 415 -14.23 8.40 5.68
C GLU A 415 -15.59 8.57 6.39
N VAL A 416 -16.68 8.07 5.79
CA VAL A 416 -18.01 8.07 6.41
C VAL A 416 -18.05 7.19 7.65
N LEU A 417 -17.48 5.98 7.59
CA LEU A 417 -17.40 5.07 8.75
C LEU A 417 -16.55 5.67 9.87
N MET A 418 -15.41 6.29 9.55
CA MET A 418 -14.59 6.99 10.54
C MET A 418 -15.35 8.13 11.23
N ALA A 419 -16.11 8.92 10.47
CA ALA A 419 -16.95 9.98 11.05
C ALA A 419 -18.08 9.41 11.95
N ARG A 420 -18.58 8.21 11.64
CA ARG A 420 -19.56 7.49 12.46
C ARG A 420 -18.94 7.01 13.77
N LEU A 421 -17.71 6.47 13.73
CA LEU A 421 -16.96 6.11 14.93
C LEU A 421 -16.66 7.32 15.83
N ASP A 422 -16.33 8.48 15.26
CA ASP A 422 -16.17 9.73 16.02
C ASP A 422 -17.46 10.11 16.78
N LEU A 423 -18.64 9.87 16.18
CA LEU A 423 -19.93 10.09 16.84
C LEU A 423 -20.18 9.09 17.97
N TYR A 424 -19.78 7.82 17.78
CA TYR A 424 -19.88 6.81 18.83
C TYR A 424 -19.02 7.14 20.04
N ASP A 425 -17.78 7.59 19.84
CA ASP A 425 -16.90 8.04 20.94
C ASP A 425 -17.55 9.16 21.76
N GLN A 426 -18.21 10.11 21.09
CA GLN A 426 -18.95 11.18 21.75
C GLN A 426 -20.13 10.65 22.56
N ASN A 427 -20.90 9.70 22.02
CA ASN A 427 -22.06 9.12 22.69
C ASN A 427 -21.65 8.24 23.89
N ILE A 428 -20.62 7.40 23.73
CA ILE A 428 -20.04 6.59 24.81
C ILE A 428 -19.56 7.49 25.95
N SER A 429 -18.80 8.54 25.62
CA SER A 429 -18.30 9.50 26.61
C SER A 429 -19.43 10.28 27.30
N ALA A 430 -20.46 10.69 26.57
CA ALA A 430 -21.59 11.43 27.12
C ALA A 430 -22.53 10.56 27.97
N GLY A 431 -22.60 9.26 27.68
CA GLY A 431 -23.42 8.28 28.39
C GLY A 431 -22.73 7.61 29.57
N GLU A 432 -21.42 7.84 29.78
CA GLU A 432 -20.59 7.13 30.77
C GLU A 432 -20.64 5.59 30.58
N LEU A 433 -20.63 5.14 29.31
CA LEU A 433 -20.76 3.72 28.93
C LEU A 433 -19.40 2.99 28.99
N GLU A 434 -18.89 2.73 30.21
CA GLU A 434 -17.51 2.24 30.45
C GLU A 434 -17.16 0.87 29.81
N GLU A 435 -18.14 0.07 29.39
CA GLU A 435 -17.91 -1.25 28.78
C GLU A 435 -17.79 -1.23 27.24
N LEU A 436 -18.10 -0.10 26.59
CA LEU A 436 -18.08 0.04 25.13
C LEU A 436 -16.87 0.86 24.64
N SER A 437 -16.32 0.50 23.48
CA SER A 437 -15.15 1.15 22.88
C SER A 437 -15.15 1.06 21.35
N THR A 438 -14.57 2.05 20.68
CA THR A 438 -14.34 2.07 19.21
C THR A 438 -12.94 1.59 18.80
N GLU A 439 -12.06 1.25 19.76
CA GLU A 439 -10.62 1.01 19.52
C GLU A 439 -10.36 -0.09 18.49
N GLU A 440 -11.05 -1.23 18.58
CA GLU A 440 -10.90 -2.36 17.64
C GLU A 440 -11.36 -1.97 16.22
N LEU A 441 -12.50 -1.28 16.10
CA LEU A 441 -13.03 -0.83 14.81
C LEU A 441 -12.12 0.23 14.17
N ARG A 442 -11.48 1.09 14.97
CA ARG A 442 -10.47 2.03 14.48
C ARG A 442 -9.21 1.33 13.99
N SER A 443 -8.76 0.28 14.68
CA SER A 443 -7.64 -0.53 14.21
C SER A 443 -7.95 -1.19 12.86
N GLN A 444 -9.17 -1.68 12.66
CA GLN A 444 -9.62 -2.22 11.37
C GLN A 444 -9.67 -1.12 10.28
N ALA A 445 -10.15 0.08 10.61
CA ALA A 445 -10.15 1.21 9.69
C ALA A 445 -8.73 1.61 9.24
N ASP A 446 -7.74 1.58 10.15
CA ASP A 446 -6.34 1.83 9.82
C ASP A 446 -5.76 0.75 8.88
N GLU A 447 -6.11 -0.53 9.10
CA GLU A 447 -5.71 -1.62 8.19
C GLU A 447 -6.31 -1.46 6.79
N ILE A 448 -7.58 -1.08 6.69
CA ILE A 448 -8.25 -0.80 5.41
C ILE A 448 -7.54 0.36 4.69
N SER A 449 -7.19 1.42 5.41
CA SER A 449 -6.46 2.56 4.85
C SER A 449 -5.13 2.12 4.23
N LEU A 450 -4.40 1.22 4.90
CA LEU A 450 -3.16 0.64 4.38
C LEU A 450 -3.39 -0.25 3.14
N MET A 451 -4.46 -1.04 3.11
CA MET A 451 -4.84 -1.83 1.93
C MET A 451 -5.09 -0.94 0.72
N LEU A 452 -5.81 0.18 0.90
CA LEU A 452 -6.06 1.16 -0.17
C LEU A 452 -4.77 1.82 -0.67
N GLU A 453 -3.85 2.17 0.22
CA GLU A 453 -2.52 2.68 -0.14
C GLU A 453 -1.71 1.67 -0.97
N ASN A 454 -1.85 0.37 -0.67
CA ASN A 454 -1.20 -0.73 -1.40
C ASN A 454 -1.95 -1.18 -2.65
N SER A 455 -3.07 -0.52 -3.01
CA SER A 455 -3.93 -0.90 -4.15
C SER A 455 -4.58 -2.29 -4.01
N GLU A 456 -4.79 -2.76 -2.78
CA GLU A 456 -5.46 -4.02 -2.43
C GLU A 456 -6.98 -3.81 -2.32
N TYR A 457 -7.61 -3.39 -3.42
CA TYR A 457 -9.01 -2.89 -3.41
C TYR A 457 -10.06 -3.95 -3.05
N VAL A 458 -9.83 -5.21 -3.42
CA VAL A 458 -10.79 -6.30 -3.17
C VAL A 458 -10.81 -6.67 -1.68
N GLU A 459 -9.62 -6.78 -1.09
CA GLU A 459 -9.43 -7.00 0.34
C GLU A 459 -9.94 -5.81 1.16
N ALA A 460 -9.66 -4.58 0.72
CA ALA A 460 -10.15 -3.36 1.36
C ALA A 460 -11.67 -3.31 1.39
N ALA A 461 -12.34 -3.61 0.27
CA ALA A 461 -13.79 -3.61 0.21
C ALA A 461 -14.44 -4.70 1.09
N THR A 462 -13.84 -5.89 1.12
CA THR A 462 -14.31 -6.97 2.01
C THR A 462 -14.20 -6.56 3.48
N SER A 463 -13.08 -5.92 3.83
CA SER A 463 -12.82 -5.43 5.18
C SER A 463 -13.71 -4.24 5.55
N LEU A 464 -14.07 -3.38 4.58
CA LEU A 464 -15.03 -2.29 4.76
C LEU A 464 -16.42 -2.80 5.14
N ASN A 465 -16.91 -3.84 4.47
CA ASN A 465 -18.20 -4.46 4.82
C ASN A 465 -18.19 -5.00 6.26
N LEU A 466 -17.09 -5.63 6.69
CA LEU A 466 -16.94 -6.12 8.07
C LEU A 466 -16.88 -4.97 9.09
N LEU A 467 -16.22 -3.87 8.74
CA LEU A 467 -16.18 -2.66 9.56
C LEU A 467 -17.58 -2.03 9.68
N GLU A 468 -18.36 -1.99 8.59
CA GLU A 468 -19.74 -1.52 8.59
C GLU A 468 -20.64 -2.37 9.49
N GLU A 469 -20.56 -3.70 9.38
CA GLU A 469 -21.29 -4.63 10.26
C GLU A 469 -20.91 -4.44 11.73
N GLY A 470 -19.61 -4.25 12.03
CA GLY A 470 -19.12 -3.97 13.37
C GLY A 470 -19.60 -2.64 13.93
N ALA A 471 -19.63 -1.59 13.09
CA ALA A 471 -20.15 -0.27 13.45
C ALA A 471 -21.66 -0.31 13.72
N ASP A 472 -22.44 -1.02 12.90
CA ASP A 472 -23.88 -1.22 13.09
C ASP A 472 -24.19 -1.91 14.43
N GLN A 473 -23.41 -2.95 14.77
CA GLN A 473 -23.57 -3.67 16.04
C GLN A 473 -23.24 -2.75 17.22
N LEU A 474 -22.14 -1.99 17.16
CA LEU A 474 -21.78 -1.05 18.21
C LEU A 474 -22.84 0.04 18.38
N GLU A 475 -23.45 0.53 17.29
CA GLU A 475 -24.58 1.47 17.39
C GLU A 475 -25.77 0.90 18.14
N ALA A 476 -26.11 -0.36 17.87
CA ALA A 476 -27.20 -1.04 18.54
C ALA A 476 -26.91 -1.17 20.05
N ASP A 477 -25.68 -1.51 20.42
CA ASP A 477 -25.25 -1.66 21.81
C ASP A 477 -25.27 -0.31 22.54
N ILE A 478 -24.71 0.75 21.94
CA ILE A 478 -24.77 2.12 22.48
C ILE A 478 -26.22 2.54 22.73
N ASN A 479 -27.10 2.33 21.76
CA ASN A 479 -28.51 2.72 21.88
C ASN A 479 -29.23 1.91 22.97
N ALA A 480 -28.91 0.63 23.13
CA ALA A 480 -29.50 -0.22 24.17
C ALA A 480 -29.11 0.25 25.58
N GLU A 481 -27.82 0.49 25.82
CA GLU A 481 -27.35 0.98 27.12
C GLU A 481 -27.88 2.38 27.44
N LEU A 482 -27.95 3.27 26.45
CA LEU A 482 -28.47 4.62 26.65
C LEU A 482 -29.96 4.61 27.04
N GLU A 483 -30.76 3.67 26.51
CA GLU A 483 -32.15 3.48 26.93
C GLU A 483 -32.27 2.89 28.35
N GLU A 484 -31.40 1.97 28.72
CA GLU A 484 -31.35 1.41 30.08
C GLU A 484 -30.95 2.48 31.13
N ALA A 485 -29.98 3.34 30.78
CA ALA A 485 -29.59 4.49 31.60
C ALA A 485 -30.74 5.49 31.76
N LYS A 486 -31.52 5.77 30.69
CA LYS A 486 -32.70 6.65 30.76
C LYS A 486 -33.76 6.08 31.71
N LYS A 487 -34.03 4.78 31.63
CA LYS A 487 -34.99 4.10 32.51
C LYS A 487 -34.55 4.17 33.97
N SER A 488 -33.28 3.84 34.23
CA SER A 488 -32.69 3.91 35.58
C SER A 488 -32.76 5.32 36.16
N ARG A 489 -32.54 6.36 35.34
CA ARG A 489 -32.67 7.77 35.75
C ARG A 489 -34.12 8.16 36.07
N GLN A 490 -35.10 7.67 35.31
CA GLN A 490 -36.53 7.92 35.61
C GLN A 490 -36.93 7.28 36.94
N GLU A 491 -36.48 6.05 37.21
CA GLU A 491 -36.72 5.34 38.47
C GLU A 491 -36.04 6.04 39.66
N LEU A 492 -34.83 6.58 39.44
CA LEU A 492 -34.12 7.38 40.44
C LEU A 492 -34.85 8.70 40.76
N MET A 493 -35.36 9.41 39.74
CA MET A 493 -36.11 10.65 39.93
C MET A 493 -37.43 10.42 40.67
N ALA A 494 -38.13 9.32 40.37
CA ALA A 494 -39.33 8.92 41.11
C ALA A 494 -39.03 8.60 42.59
N SER A 495 -37.88 7.97 42.84
CA SER A 495 -37.43 7.68 44.21
C SER A 495 -37.05 8.95 44.97
N LEU A 496 -36.46 9.94 44.32
CA LEU A 496 -36.11 11.24 44.91
C LEU A 496 -37.36 12.06 45.30
N ASP A 497 -38.38 12.09 44.43
CA ASP A 497 -39.67 12.74 44.71
C ASP A 497 -40.32 12.11 45.96
N TRP A 498 -40.31 10.79 46.06
CA TRP A 498 -40.83 10.09 47.24
C TRP A 498 -40.08 10.46 48.53
N ILE A 499 -38.75 10.56 48.50
CA ILE A 499 -37.95 10.96 49.67
C ILE A 499 -38.27 12.41 50.09
N LEU A 500 -38.45 13.31 49.14
CA LEU A 500 -38.82 14.71 49.40
C LEU A 500 -40.21 14.83 50.04
N ASP A 501 -41.17 14.01 49.60
CA ASP A 501 -42.49 13.93 50.20
C ASP A 501 -42.44 13.38 51.64
N ALA A 502 -41.73 12.27 51.87
CA ALA A 502 -41.57 11.67 53.20
C ALA A 502 -40.90 12.63 54.21
N SER A 503 -39.87 13.37 53.77
CA SER A 503 -39.21 14.42 54.53
C SER A 503 -40.16 15.56 54.94
N SER A 504 -41.07 15.93 54.04
CA SER A 504 -42.07 16.96 54.29
C SER A 504 -43.11 16.51 55.31
N GLU A 505 -43.57 15.26 55.22
CA GLU A 505 -44.54 14.67 56.15
C GLU A 505 -43.99 14.57 57.58
N LEU A 506 -42.71 14.19 57.73
CA LEU A 506 -42.01 14.20 59.02
C LEU A 506 -41.94 15.59 59.64
N LYS A 507 -41.63 16.63 58.85
CA LYS A 507 -41.59 18.02 59.33
C LYS A 507 -42.96 18.49 59.80
N GLU A 508 -44.03 18.12 59.09
CA GLU A 508 -45.39 18.45 59.47
C GLU A 508 -45.80 17.78 60.79
N ARG A 509 -45.46 16.49 60.93
CA ARG A 509 -45.73 15.71 62.14
C ARG A 509 -44.91 16.20 63.35
N ALA A 510 -43.67 16.61 63.14
CA ALA A 510 -42.85 17.26 64.16
C ALA A 510 -43.44 18.62 64.59
N SER A 511 -43.99 19.40 63.65
CA SER A 511 -44.69 20.65 63.95
C SER A 511 -45.93 20.42 64.82
N TYR A 512 -46.68 19.34 64.57
CA TYR A 512 -47.80 18.92 65.41
C TYR A 512 -47.36 18.62 66.86
N TYR A 513 -46.28 17.85 67.05
CA TYR A 513 -45.74 17.57 68.39
C TYR A 513 -45.14 18.80 69.08
N ARG A 514 -44.59 19.75 68.33
CA ARG A 514 -44.11 21.05 68.82
C ARG A 514 -45.22 21.83 69.52
N GLN A 515 -46.43 21.78 68.97
CA GLN A 515 -47.61 22.44 69.50
C GLN A 515 -48.12 21.80 70.80
N ALA A 516 -47.87 20.49 70.97
CA ALA A 516 -48.29 19.74 72.15
C ALA A 516 -47.30 19.81 73.34
N LEU A 517 -45.99 20.00 73.09
CA LEU A 517 -44.94 19.75 74.11
C LEU A 517 -43.97 20.92 74.41
N ASN A 518 -44.07 22.05 73.70
CA ASN A 518 -43.43 23.35 73.99
C ASN A 518 -41.98 23.32 74.55
N THR A 519 -41.02 22.68 73.87
CA THR A 519 -39.60 22.69 74.31
C THR A 519 -38.58 22.65 73.14
N THR A 520 -37.40 23.24 73.38
CA THR A 520 -36.26 23.47 72.45
C THR A 520 -35.33 22.26 72.27
N ALA A 521 -35.43 21.22 73.11
CA ALA A 521 -34.53 20.05 73.04
C ALA A 521 -34.84 19.13 71.86
N LEU A 522 -36.10 19.11 71.39
CA LEU A 522 -36.53 18.37 70.20
C LEU A 522 -35.92 18.97 68.92
N ASP A 523 -35.66 20.28 68.90
CA ASP A 523 -35.05 20.98 67.76
C ASP A 523 -33.65 20.43 67.44
N MET A 524 -32.85 20.10 68.47
CA MET A 524 -31.48 19.61 68.29
C MET A 524 -31.44 18.18 67.70
N HIS A 525 -32.39 17.33 68.06
CA HIS A 525 -32.49 15.97 67.51
C HIS A 525 -33.07 15.97 66.08
N ILE A 526 -34.04 16.85 65.79
CA ILE A 526 -34.61 17.00 64.44
C ILE A 526 -33.61 17.65 63.46
N GLU A 527 -32.85 18.66 63.90
CA GLU A 527 -31.79 19.26 63.09
C GLU A 527 -30.68 18.24 62.81
N ASN A 528 -30.27 17.42 63.78
CA ASN A 528 -29.30 16.36 63.53
C ASN A 528 -29.82 15.29 62.56
N ALA A 529 -31.08 14.84 62.70
CA ALA A 529 -31.67 13.86 61.79
C ALA A 529 -31.81 14.43 60.36
N SER A 530 -32.24 15.69 60.23
CA SER A 530 -32.32 16.39 58.93
C SER A 530 -30.93 16.63 58.34
N PHE A 531 -29.94 16.98 59.15
CA PHE A 531 -28.56 17.20 58.71
C PHE A 531 -27.89 15.90 58.25
N LEU A 532 -28.11 14.79 58.96
CA LEU A 532 -27.63 13.46 58.54
C LEU A 532 -28.31 13.03 57.23
N LEU A 533 -29.64 13.17 57.11
CA LEU A 533 -30.37 12.87 55.88
C LEU A 533 -29.89 13.72 54.69
N SER A 534 -29.53 14.99 54.93
CA SER A 534 -29.03 15.92 53.90
C SER A 534 -27.57 15.67 53.52
N ARG A 535 -26.73 15.35 54.50
CA ARG A 535 -25.30 15.06 54.31
C ARG A 535 -25.13 13.76 53.52
N ASP A 536 -25.93 12.75 53.82
CA ASP A 536 -25.82 11.45 53.19
C ASP A 536 -26.51 11.41 51.80
N LEU A 537 -27.46 12.32 51.53
CA LEU A 537 -28.02 12.59 50.19
C LEU A 537 -26.97 13.08 49.16
N PHE A 538 -25.88 13.71 49.63
CA PHE A 538 -24.78 14.18 48.77
C PHE A 538 -23.75 13.08 48.49
N SER A 539 -23.75 11.99 49.28
CA SER A 539 -22.85 10.83 49.11
C SER A 539 -23.53 9.59 48.51
N ALA A 540 -24.84 9.61 48.31
CA ALA A 540 -25.60 8.46 47.80
C ALA A 540 -25.79 8.49 46.27
N THR A 541 -24.74 8.12 45.54
CA THR A 541 -24.89 7.50 44.21
C THR A 541 -24.71 5.97 44.24
N LYS A 542 -24.56 5.33 45.43
CA LYS A 542 -24.37 3.86 45.47
C LYS A 542 -24.99 3.03 46.61
N GLU A 543 -25.54 3.59 47.69
CA GLU A 543 -26.00 2.75 48.83
C GLU A 543 -27.36 3.23 49.42
N TYR A 544 -28.44 3.02 48.66
CA TYR A 544 -29.82 3.32 49.07
C TYR A 544 -30.35 2.40 50.19
N GLU A 545 -30.06 1.10 50.12
CA GLU A 545 -30.63 0.11 51.05
C GLU A 545 -30.12 0.28 52.48
N ILE A 546 -28.85 0.68 52.65
CA ILE A 546 -28.23 0.88 53.97
C ILE A 546 -28.84 2.11 54.65
N ALA A 547 -28.96 3.22 53.93
CA ALA A 547 -29.53 4.46 54.45
C ALA A 547 -31.02 4.30 54.83
N TYR A 548 -31.78 3.48 54.08
CA TYR A 548 -33.20 3.22 54.39
C TYR A 548 -33.37 2.39 55.67
N ALA A 549 -32.50 1.39 55.90
CA ALA A 549 -32.52 0.58 57.11
C ALA A 549 -32.18 1.41 58.36
N GLU A 550 -31.16 2.28 58.29
CA GLU A 550 -30.77 3.16 59.40
C GLU A 550 -31.86 4.19 59.73
N TYR A 551 -32.56 4.73 58.72
CA TYR A 551 -33.71 5.62 58.93
C TYR A 551 -34.86 4.94 59.67
N GLN A 552 -35.22 3.71 59.28
CA GLN A 552 -36.29 2.98 59.96
C GLN A 552 -35.94 2.66 61.42
N GLU A 553 -34.69 2.30 61.68
CA GLU A 553 -34.20 2.04 63.04
C GLU A 553 -34.28 3.31 63.91
N LEU A 554 -33.81 4.46 63.39
CA LEU A 554 -33.84 5.74 64.09
C LEU A 554 -35.27 6.22 64.38
N ASN A 555 -36.18 6.09 63.40
CA ASN A 555 -37.57 6.48 63.57
C ASN A 555 -38.28 5.63 64.63
N SER A 556 -38.04 4.31 64.65
CA SER A 556 -38.62 3.43 65.68
C SER A 556 -38.09 3.76 67.07
N THR A 557 -36.79 4.10 67.18
CA THR A 557 -36.15 4.48 68.46
C THR A 557 -36.74 5.78 68.99
N LEU A 558 -37.03 6.74 68.10
CA LEU A 558 -37.64 8.01 68.47
C LEU A 558 -39.09 7.82 68.98
N GLU A 559 -39.89 6.99 68.30
CA GLU A 559 -41.25 6.66 68.74
C GLU A 559 -41.27 5.99 70.11
N GLU A 560 -40.32 5.09 70.38
CA GLU A 560 -40.20 4.41 71.67
C GLU A 560 -39.90 5.39 72.82
N ILE A 561 -38.95 6.31 72.62
CA ILE A 561 -38.57 7.30 73.65
C ILE A 561 -39.73 8.27 73.91
N ILE A 562 -40.42 8.73 72.87
CA ILE A 562 -41.59 9.62 73.01
C ILE A 562 -42.72 8.91 73.77
N GLY A 563 -42.97 7.63 73.47
CA GLY A 563 -43.96 6.83 74.19
C GLY A 563 -43.68 6.77 75.69
N LYS A 564 -42.41 6.56 76.09
CA LYS A 564 -41.99 6.52 77.49
C LYS A 564 -42.16 7.87 78.20
N ILE A 565 -41.90 8.99 77.50
CA ILE A 565 -42.11 10.34 78.06
C ILE A 565 -43.60 10.62 78.29
N ILE A 566 -44.47 10.26 77.34
CA ILE A 566 -45.91 10.45 77.48
C ILE A 566 -46.43 9.69 78.70
N ASP A 567 -46.06 8.42 78.83
CA ASP A 567 -46.48 7.55 79.94
C ASP A 567 -45.97 8.05 81.31
N ALA A 568 -44.72 8.52 81.37
CA ALA A 568 -44.18 9.17 82.57
C ALA A 568 -44.93 10.47 82.93
N ASN A 569 -45.27 11.29 81.93
CA ASN A 569 -45.99 12.55 82.13
C ASN A 569 -47.45 12.33 82.56
N GLU A 570 -48.12 11.30 82.03
CA GLU A 570 -49.44 10.86 82.51
C GLU A 570 -49.39 10.41 83.98
N THR A 571 -48.32 9.72 84.36
CA THR A 571 -48.11 9.26 85.75
C THR A 571 -47.83 10.44 86.71
N ILE A 572 -47.10 11.46 86.25
CA ILE A 572 -46.94 12.73 86.98
C ILE A 572 -48.31 13.41 87.19
N ALA A 573 -49.13 13.52 86.14
CA ALA A 573 -50.47 14.10 86.24
C ALA A 573 -51.38 13.30 87.20
N TYR A 574 -51.26 11.97 87.20
CA TYR A 574 -51.95 11.09 88.15
C TYR A 574 -51.52 11.36 89.60
N ALA A 575 -50.22 11.47 89.85
CA ALA A 575 -49.66 11.75 91.17
C ALA A 575 -50.06 13.13 91.71
N GLU A 576 -50.08 14.14 90.83
CA GLU A 576 -50.59 15.49 91.15
C GLU A 576 -52.03 15.45 91.64
N ALA A 577 -52.89 14.70 90.94
CA ALA A 577 -54.30 14.56 91.32
C ALA A 577 -54.45 13.88 92.70
N HIS A 578 -53.65 12.84 92.98
CA HIS A 578 -53.68 12.13 94.26
C HIS A 578 -53.17 13.00 95.41
N ILE A 579 -52.09 13.75 95.19
CA ILE A 579 -51.58 14.72 96.18
C ILE A 579 -52.63 15.81 96.45
N ALA A 580 -53.28 16.34 95.42
CA ALA A 580 -54.33 17.34 95.58
C ALA A 580 -55.53 16.79 96.37
N GLU A 581 -56.03 15.60 96.02
CA GLU A 581 -57.13 14.95 96.73
C GLU A 581 -56.78 14.64 98.19
N ALA A 582 -55.58 14.11 98.43
CA ALA A 582 -55.11 13.81 99.77
C ALA A 582 -54.98 15.09 100.62
N ASN A 583 -54.53 16.21 100.04
CA ASN A 583 -54.44 17.50 100.71
C ASN A 583 -55.83 18.10 101.04
N GLU A 584 -56.84 17.86 100.22
CA GLU A 584 -58.23 18.30 100.46
C GLU A 584 -58.97 17.45 101.51
N SER A 585 -58.49 16.25 101.84
CA SER A 585 -59.14 15.32 102.77
C SER A 585 -59.10 15.74 104.26
N SER A 586 -58.95 17.03 104.55
CA SER A 586 -58.75 17.60 105.88
C SER A 586 -59.80 17.13 106.89
N GLY A 587 -59.36 16.27 107.81
CA GLY A 587 -60.11 15.86 108.96
C GLY A 587 -60.34 16.99 109.97
N ARG A 588 -61.39 16.90 110.80
CA ARG A 588 -61.68 17.86 111.88
C ARG A 588 -60.56 17.95 112.92
N PHE A 589 -59.69 16.95 113.03
CA PHE A 589 -58.70 16.84 114.11
C PHE A 589 -57.23 16.76 113.66
N ALA A 590 -56.95 16.56 112.37
CA ALA A 590 -55.58 16.53 111.82
C ALA A 590 -55.56 16.97 110.35
N LYS A 591 -54.50 17.69 109.94
CA LYS A 591 -54.23 18.02 108.53
C LYS A 591 -53.12 17.13 107.97
N PRO A 592 -53.22 16.65 106.73
CA PRO A 592 -52.14 15.91 106.06
C PRO A 592 -50.90 16.78 105.83
N ASP A 593 -49.69 16.21 105.96
CA ASP A 593 -48.42 16.85 105.56
C ASP A 593 -47.93 16.26 104.23
N MET A 594 -48.09 17.02 103.14
CA MET A 594 -47.76 16.59 101.77
C MET A 594 -46.33 16.95 101.32
N SER A 595 -45.49 17.45 102.22
CA SER A 595 -44.17 17.97 101.85
C SER A 595 -43.24 16.93 101.22
N VAL A 596 -43.30 15.67 101.69
CA VAL A 596 -42.49 14.57 101.13
C VAL A 596 -42.97 14.22 99.72
N ALA A 597 -44.27 13.97 99.54
CA ALA A 597 -44.86 13.63 98.25
C ALA A 597 -44.65 14.73 97.18
N LEU A 598 -44.76 16.01 97.57
CA LEU A 598 -44.49 17.13 96.66
C LEU A 598 -43.01 17.22 96.25
N GLY A 599 -42.09 16.93 97.17
CA GLY A 599 -40.65 16.88 96.87
C GLY A 599 -40.32 15.77 95.87
N THR A 600 -40.85 14.57 96.08
CA THR A 600 -40.69 13.42 95.18
C THR A 600 -41.28 13.71 93.79
N LEU A 601 -42.45 14.38 93.73
CA LEU A 601 -43.08 14.79 92.46
C LEU A 601 -42.24 15.82 91.69
N GLU A 602 -41.60 16.76 92.38
CA GLU A 602 -40.76 17.77 91.74
C GLU A 602 -39.46 17.17 91.19
N GLU A 603 -38.90 16.16 91.87
CA GLU A 603 -37.80 15.36 91.37
C GLU A 603 -38.22 14.53 90.14
N ALA A 604 -39.41 13.93 90.16
CA ALA A 604 -39.99 13.23 89.01
C ALA A 604 -40.09 14.14 87.77
N ARG A 605 -40.59 15.38 87.94
CA ARG A 605 -40.63 16.37 86.85
C ARG A 605 -39.25 16.77 86.37
N GLY A 606 -38.28 16.87 87.28
CA GLY A 606 -36.89 17.25 86.97
C GLY A 606 -36.16 16.26 86.06
N VAL A 607 -36.54 14.98 86.09
CA VAL A 607 -35.90 13.91 85.29
C VAL A 607 -36.75 13.40 84.12
N LEU A 608 -37.95 13.97 83.88
CA LEU A 608 -38.93 13.52 82.87
C LEU A 608 -38.34 13.27 81.48
N TYR A 609 -37.50 14.18 81.01
CA TYR A 609 -36.98 14.13 79.64
C TYR A 609 -35.60 13.47 79.53
N SER A 610 -34.85 13.40 80.62
CA SER A 610 -33.51 12.78 80.64
C SER A 610 -33.55 11.31 81.03
N ASN A 611 -34.52 10.91 81.84
CA ASN A 611 -34.78 9.52 82.22
C ASN A 611 -36.29 9.31 82.49
N PRO A 612 -37.10 9.07 81.44
CA PRO A 612 -38.55 8.98 81.55
C PRO A 612 -39.04 7.84 82.44
N GLU A 613 -38.32 6.71 82.45
CA GLU A 613 -38.65 5.57 83.31
C GLU A 613 -38.46 5.92 84.79
N LEU A 614 -37.34 6.56 85.15
CA LEU A 614 -37.11 7.04 86.52
C LEU A 614 -38.12 8.11 86.91
N SER A 615 -38.49 8.98 85.98
CA SER A 615 -39.54 9.99 86.20
C SER A 615 -40.90 9.35 86.53
N LYS A 616 -41.28 8.32 85.77
CA LYS A 616 -42.50 7.55 86.02
C LYS A 616 -42.47 6.87 87.40
N GLU A 617 -41.34 6.27 87.77
CA GLU A 617 -41.18 5.60 89.06
C GLU A 617 -41.32 6.58 90.24
N LEU A 618 -40.63 7.72 90.17
CA LEU A 618 -40.71 8.78 91.18
C LEU A 618 -42.12 9.38 91.27
N ALA A 619 -42.79 9.59 90.13
CA ALA A 619 -44.17 10.06 90.12
C ALA A 619 -45.12 9.06 90.80
N SER A 620 -44.99 7.77 90.50
CA SER A 620 -45.79 6.74 91.15
C SER A 620 -45.50 6.63 92.65
N GLN A 621 -44.25 6.85 93.08
CA GLN A 621 -43.87 6.89 94.48
C GLN A 621 -44.51 8.10 95.20
N ALA A 622 -44.49 9.27 94.57
CA ALA A 622 -45.12 10.48 95.11
C ALA A 622 -46.63 10.29 95.36
N ALA A 623 -47.33 9.59 94.45
CA ALA A 623 -48.75 9.24 94.63
C ALA A 623 -48.97 8.33 95.85
N GLN A 624 -48.14 7.28 96.02
CA GLN A 624 -48.23 6.36 97.15
C GLN A 624 -47.94 7.04 98.49
N GLU A 625 -46.96 7.94 98.53
CA GLU A 625 -46.63 8.75 99.71
C GLU A 625 -47.82 9.62 100.13
N ALA A 626 -48.53 10.22 99.16
CA ALA A 626 -49.74 11.00 99.41
C ALA A 626 -50.90 10.15 99.98
N ASP A 627 -51.14 8.98 99.39
CA ASP A 627 -52.18 8.05 99.86
C ASP A 627 -51.88 7.49 101.26
N ALA A 628 -50.62 7.16 101.55
CA ALA A 628 -50.21 6.69 102.87
C ALA A 628 -50.42 7.76 103.95
N GLU A 629 -50.13 9.03 103.64
CA GLU A 629 -50.39 10.14 104.56
C GLU A 629 -51.90 10.38 104.76
N LYS A 630 -52.71 10.24 103.70
CA LYS A 630 -54.18 10.28 103.79
C LYS A 630 -54.71 9.19 104.72
N GLU A 631 -54.26 7.95 104.59
CA GLU A 631 -54.65 6.84 105.47
C GLU A 631 -54.25 7.09 106.92
N ARG A 632 -53.03 7.60 107.14
CA ARG A 632 -52.54 7.95 108.49
C ARG A 632 -53.46 8.97 109.17
N VAL A 633 -53.87 10.01 108.45
CA VAL A 633 -54.80 11.03 108.95
C VAL A 633 -56.17 10.43 109.28
N MET A 634 -56.74 9.59 108.41
CA MET A 634 -58.02 8.91 108.65
C MET A 634 -57.98 7.97 109.87
N ALA A 635 -56.85 7.29 110.10
CA ALA A 635 -56.67 6.42 111.26
C ALA A 635 -56.64 7.22 112.58
N VAL A 636 -55.99 8.40 112.58
CA VAL A 636 -56.00 9.33 113.72
C VAL A 636 -57.43 9.83 113.99
N GLU A 637 -58.15 10.26 112.95
CA GLU A 637 -59.54 10.72 113.06
C GLU A 637 -60.46 9.68 113.70
N ASN A 638 -60.42 8.43 113.21
CA ASN A 638 -61.24 7.34 113.74
C ASN A 638 -60.91 7.03 115.20
N THR A 639 -59.63 7.11 115.57
CA THR A 639 -59.18 6.89 116.95
C THR A 639 -59.69 7.99 117.88
N VAL A 640 -59.58 9.26 117.46
CA VAL A 640 -60.10 10.42 118.21
C VAL A 640 -61.63 10.36 118.31
N MET A 641 -62.35 10.06 117.23
CA MET A 641 -63.81 9.89 117.23
C MET A 641 -64.28 8.80 118.19
N ARG A 642 -63.61 7.63 118.20
CA ARG A 642 -63.88 6.57 119.18
C ARG A 642 -63.63 7.03 120.61
N GLY A 643 -62.54 7.77 120.85
CA GLY A 643 -62.25 8.38 122.15
C GLY A 643 -63.34 9.35 122.61
N VAL A 644 -63.80 10.24 121.73
CA VAL A 644 -64.88 11.21 122.00
C VAL A 644 -66.21 10.49 122.25
N LEU A 645 -66.55 9.45 121.46
CA LEU A 645 -67.75 8.62 121.66
C LEU A 645 -67.73 7.90 123.01
N ILE A 646 -66.59 7.32 123.41
CA ILE A 646 -66.43 6.69 124.72
C ILE A 646 -66.59 7.74 125.83
N MET A 647 -65.98 8.92 125.68
CA MET A 647 -66.10 10.01 126.67
C MET A 647 -67.54 10.51 126.81
N LEU A 648 -68.26 10.71 125.68
CA LEU A 648 -69.68 11.05 125.67
C LEU A 648 -70.54 9.96 126.29
N PHE A 649 -70.22 8.68 126.06
CA PHE A 649 -70.92 7.55 126.67
C PHE A 649 -70.71 7.51 128.19
N ILE A 650 -69.49 7.77 128.68
CA ILE A 650 -69.18 7.87 130.11
C ILE A 650 -69.93 9.06 130.74
N LEU A 651 -69.95 10.23 130.09
CA LEU A 651 -70.70 11.40 130.55
C LEU A 651 -72.22 11.15 130.59
N ALA A 652 -72.77 10.47 129.58
CA ALA A 652 -74.18 10.08 129.56
C ALA A 652 -74.51 9.09 130.69
N LEU A 653 -73.62 8.13 130.98
CA LEU A 653 -73.77 7.19 132.09
C LEU A 653 -73.73 7.92 133.44
N ALA A 654 -72.83 8.90 133.60
CA ALA A 654 -72.71 9.71 134.81
C ALA A 654 -73.89 10.66 135.04
N ALA A 655 -74.58 11.10 133.98
CA ALA A 655 -75.82 11.88 134.08
C ALA A 655 -77.06 11.00 134.38
N LEU A 656 -76.96 9.69 134.16
CA LEU A 656 -78.03 8.71 134.41
C LEU A 656 -78.02 8.15 135.85
N ILE A 657 -76.85 8.20 136.51
CA ILE A 657 -76.61 7.86 137.94
C ILE A 657 -76.89 9.10 138.78
#